data_AF-R6DL08-F1
#
_entry.id   AF-R6DL08-F1
#
_cell.length_a   1.000
_cell.length_b   1.000
_cell.length_c   1.000
_cell.angle_alpha   90.00
_cell.angle_beta   90.00
_cell.angle_gamma   90.00
#
_symmetry.space_group_name_H-M   'P 1'
#
loop_
_entity.id
_entity.type
_entity.pdbx_description
1 polymer ?
#
loop_
_entity_poly.entity_id
_entity_poly.type
_entity_poly.pdbx_seq_one_letter_code
_entity_poly.pdbx_strand_id
1 'polypeptide(L)'
;MAVAADILSLALLTPPGEWGADIVFGTTQRLGTPMFYGGPSAAYFATRDEYKRNMPGRIIGWSKDKYGKLCYRMALQTREQHIKREKATSNICTAQALLATMAGFYAVYHGQEGISTIASRIHSITVFLDKQLKKFGYTQVNAQYFDTLRFELPEHVSAQQIRTIALSKEVNLRYYENGNVGFSIDETTDIAAANVLLSIFAIAAGKDYQKVDDIPEKSNIDKALKRTSPFLTHEVFSKYHTETEMMRYIKRLDRKDISLAQSMISLGSCTMKLNAASEMLPLSCSGFMGMHPLVPEDQAEGYRELIKNLSDDLKIITGFAGVSLQPNSGAAGEYTGLRVIRAYLESIGQGHRNKVLIPASAHGTNPASAIQAGFTTVTCACDELGNVDMDDLRAKAEENKDELAALMITYPSTHGIFETEIKEICEIIHACGAQVYMDGANMNAQVGLTNPGFIGADVCHLNLHKTFASPHGGGGPGVGPICVAEHLVPFLPGHGIFGNSQNQVSSAPFGSAGILPITYGYIRMMGTEGLTQATKIAILNANYLAACLKDTYGVVYRGANGFVGHEMILECRKVHEETGISENDIAKRLMDYGYHAPTLSFPVHGTLMIEPTESESLAELDNFIDVMLNIWKEIQEVKNGEADKNDNVLINAPHPEYEVVNDRWEHSYTREKAAYPIASVRDNKFWVNVARVDNTLGDRKLLPTRYGTFD
;
A
#
# COMPACT_ATOMS: atom_id res chain seq x y z
N MET A 1 16.55 4.85 21.32
CA MET A 1 16.85 5.95 20.38
C MET A 1 16.37 5.57 18.98
N ALA A 2 15.56 6.44 18.35
CA ALA A 2 15.14 6.28 16.95
C ALA A 2 15.80 7.36 16.08
N VAL A 3 16.31 6.99 14.91
CA VAL A 3 17.05 7.89 14.00
C VAL A 3 16.42 7.90 12.62
N ALA A 4 15.99 9.07 12.15
CA ALA A 4 15.68 9.28 10.75
C ALA A 4 16.98 9.46 9.96
N ALA A 5 17.24 8.64 8.95
CA ALA A 5 18.47 8.71 8.17
C ALA A 5 18.21 8.59 6.66
N ASP A 6 18.97 9.37 5.88
CA ASP A 6 18.97 9.26 4.43
C ASP A 6 19.77 8.04 3.99
N ILE A 7 19.14 7.12 3.26
CA ILE A 7 19.73 5.82 2.91
C ILE A 7 20.97 5.92 2.02
N LEU A 8 21.09 6.96 1.18
CA LEU A 8 22.24 7.16 0.31
C LEU A 8 23.42 7.75 1.07
N SER A 9 23.16 8.68 2.00
CA SER A 9 24.20 9.22 2.88
C SER A 9 24.89 8.13 3.71
N LEU A 10 24.16 7.08 4.07
CA LEU A 10 24.69 5.92 4.79
C LEU A 10 25.65 5.06 3.95
N ALA A 11 25.82 5.31 2.66
CA ALA A 11 26.90 4.73 1.88
C ALA A 11 28.28 5.26 2.34
N LEU A 12 28.34 6.50 2.82
CA LEU A 12 29.58 7.17 3.25
C LEU A 12 29.67 7.38 4.77
N LEU A 13 28.54 7.48 5.46
CA LEU A 13 28.47 7.75 6.90
C LEU A 13 28.32 6.47 7.73
N THR A 14 28.92 6.47 8.91
CA THR A 14 28.78 5.41 9.92
C THR A 14 27.30 5.22 10.24
N PRO A 15 26.71 4.05 9.94
CA PRO A 15 25.27 3.87 10.05
C PRO A 15 24.80 3.89 11.51
N PRO A 16 23.56 4.38 11.79
CA PRO A 16 22.96 4.45 13.14
C PRO A 16 23.13 3.22 14.02
N GLY A 17 23.13 2.01 13.45
CA GLY A 17 23.32 0.77 14.20
C GLY A 17 24.68 0.67 14.91
N GLU A 18 25.74 1.25 14.34
CA GLU A 18 27.11 1.17 14.89
C GLU A 18 27.34 2.09 16.09
N TRP A 19 26.50 3.12 16.26
CA TRP A 19 26.54 4.04 17.41
C TRP A 19 25.31 3.90 18.31
N GLY A 20 24.61 2.77 18.21
CA GLY A 20 23.66 2.31 19.22
C GLY A 20 22.18 2.63 18.97
N ALA A 21 21.78 3.09 17.79
CA ALA A 21 20.36 3.31 17.50
C ALA A 21 19.53 2.02 17.58
N ASP A 22 18.33 2.11 18.15
CA ASP A 22 17.41 0.99 18.31
C ASP A 22 16.44 0.85 17.13
N ILE A 23 16.11 1.98 16.52
CA ILE A 23 15.23 2.10 15.35
C ILE A 23 15.90 3.05 14.36
N VAL A 24 15.88 2.68 13.08
CA VAL A 24 16.35 3.52 11.97
C VAL A 24 15.27 3.53 10.90
N PHE A 25 14.89 4.71 10.44
CA PHE A 25 13.84 4.86 9.45
C PHE A 25 14.15 6.01 8.49
N GLY A 26 13.44 6.03 7.36
CA GLY A 26 13.61 7.08 6.36
C GLY A 26 12.91 6.70 5.07
N THR A 27 13.24 7.41 4.00
CA THR A 27 12.73 7.13 2.65
C THR A 27 13.79 6.42 1.80
N THR A 28 13.35 5.53 0.92
CA THR A 28 14.18 4.96 -0.15
C THR A 28 13.95 5.64 -1.50
N GLN A 29 13.23 6.77 -1.55
CA GLN A 29 12.84 7.45 -2.80
C GLN A 29 14.03 7.69 -3.74
N ARG A 30 15.13 8.23 -3.20
CA ARG A 30 16.33 8.53 -3.98
C ARG A 30 17.10 7.31 -4.50
N LEU A 31 16.63 6.09 -4.22
CA LEU A 31 17.09 4.85 -4.85
C LEU A 31 16.20 4.53 -6.07
N GLY A 32 16.22 5.41 -7.07
CA GLY A 32 15.58 5.17 -8.37
C GLY A 32 14.06 5.31 -8.43
N THR A 33 13.42 6.03 -7.50
CA THR A 33 11.99 6.36 -7.57
C THR A 33 11.80 7.86 -7.87
N PRO A 34 10.88 8.29 -8.76
CA PRO A 34 10.64 9.71 -9.02
C PRO A 34 10.07 10.47 -7.81
N MET A 35 10.15 11.81 -7.82
CA MET A 35 9.63 12.65 -6.73
C MET A 35 8.10 12.71 -6.71
N PHE A 36 7.47 12.70 -7.89
CA PHE A 36 6.01 12.54 -8.05
C PHE A 36 5.16 13.48 -7.17
N TYR A 37 5.64 14.70 -6.94
CA TYR A 37 4.99 15.69 -6.09
C TYR A 37 4.61 15.17 -4.69
N GLY A 38 5.40 14.22 -4.16
CA GLY A 38 5.24 13.66 -2.81
C GLY A 38 5.32 12.14 -2.73
N GLY A 39 4.99 11.45 -3.82
CA GLY A 39 5.07 9.99 -3.88
C GLY A 39 4.17 9.39 -4.97
N PRO A 40 4.13 8.06 -5.07
CA PRO A 40 4.47 7.13 -4.00
C PRO A 40 5.98 6.87 -3.86
N SER A 41 6.40 6.51 -2.66
CA SER A 41 7.78 6.11 -2.33
C SER A 41 7.77 5.19 -1.13
N ALA A 42 8.65 4.18 -1.13
CA ALA A 42 8.78 3.30 0.03
C ALA A 42 9.57 3.98 1.14
N ALA A 43 9.01 3.95 2.36
CA ALA A 43 9.78 4.19 3.56
C ALA A 43 10.48 2.89 3.98
N TYR A 44 11.68 3.01 4.58
CA TYR A 44 12.31 1.89 5.28
C TYR A 44 12.16 2.07 6.78
N PHE A 45 12.05 0.95 7.48
CA PHE A 45 12.02 0.89 8.94
C PHE A 45 12.80 -0.35 9.39
N ALA A 46 13.85 -0.15 10.16
CA ALA A 46 14.72 -1.18 10.70
C ALA A 46 14.83 -1.04 12.22
N THR A 47 15.00 -2.15 12.93
CA THR A 47 15.14 -2.16 14.39
C THR A 47 16.03 -3.32 14.85
N ARG A 48 16.40 -3.32 16.13
CA ARG A 48 17.07 -4.45 16.78
C ARG A 48 16.19 -5.70 16.78
N ASP A 49 16.81 -6.88 16.74
CA ASP A 49 16.08 -8.16 16.71
C ASP A 49 15.12 -8.35 17.89
N GLU A 50 15.43 -7.78 19.06
CA GLU A 50 14.57 -7.82 20.26
C GLU A 50 13.17 -7.22 20.03
N TYR A 51 13.03 -6.25 19.12
CA TYR A 51 11.76 -5.57 18.83
C TYR A 51 11.00 -6.18 17.65
N LYS A 52 11.45 -7.30 17.07
CA LYS A 52 10.81 -7.91 15.87
C LYS A 52 9.33 -8.22 16.04
N ARG A 53 8.86 -8.48 17.26
CA ARG A 53 7.45 -8.73 17.58
C ARG A 53 6.59 -7.46 17.60
N ASN A 54 7.21 -6.28 17.62
CA ASN A 54 6.56 -4.97 17.62
C ASN A 54 6.66 -4.26 16.27
N MET A 55 7.33 -4.86 15.29
CA MET A 55 7.50 -4.28 13.96
C MET A 55 6.13 -3.99 13.30
N PRO A 56 5.90 -2.78 12.76
CA PRO A 56 4.72 -2.49 11.96
C PRO A 56 4.82 -3.13 10.57
N GLY A 57 3.67 -3.49 10.00
CA GLY A 57 3.56 -3.98 8.63
C GLY A 57 4.19 -5.35 8.36
N ARG A 58 4.33 -5.65 7.06
CA ARG A 58 4.75 -6.96 6.54
C ARG A 58 6.27 -7.14 6.67
N ILE A 59 6.69 -8.36 6.97
CA ILE A 59 8.10 -8.79 6.94
C ILE A 59 8.18 -10.01 6.03
N ILE A 60 9.14 -10.06 5.11
CA ILE A 60 9.42 -11.29 4.36
C ILE A 60 10.47 -12.10 5.12
N GLY A 61 10.20 -13.38 5.33
CA GLY A 61 11.11 -14.33 5.96
C GLY A 61 11.28 -15.58 5.12
N TRP A 62 12.44 -16.22 5.25
CA TRP A 62 12.66 -17.53 4.67
C TRP A 62 11.83 -18.61 5.38
N SER A 63 11.50 -19.68 4.66
CA SER A 63 11.08 -20.97 5.21
C SER A 63 11.52 -22.12 4.28
N LYS A 64 10.97 -23.32 4.48
CA LYS A 64 11.05 -24.47 3.58
C LYS A 64 9.65 -24.88 3.15
N ASP A 65 9.52 -25.44 1.95
CA ASP A 65 8.31 -26.14 1.53
C ASP A 65 8.28 -27.59 2.02
N LYS A 66 7.20 -28.33 1.71
CA LYS A 66 6.98 -29.72 2.15
C LYS A 66 8.11 -30.68 1.75
N TYR A 67 8.91 -30.34 0.74
CA TYR A 67 10.05 -31.13 0.27
C TYR A 67 11.41 -30.58 0.71
N GLY A 68 11.42 -29.58 1.60
CA GLY A 68 12.65 -28.99 2.13
C GLY A 68 13.29 -27.93 1.24
N LYS A 69 12.67 -27.55 0.11
CA LYS A 69 13.20 -26.49 -0.76
C LYS A 69 12.99 -25.13 -0.10
N LEU A 70 14.03 -24.31 -0.11
CA LEU A 70 13.97 -22.96 0.46
C LEU A 70 12.97 -22.07 -0.30
N CYS A 71 12.18 -21.32 0.46
CA CYS A 71 11.13 -20.45 -0.06
C CYS A 71 10.96 -19.19 0.80
N TYR A 72 10.21 -18.22 0.30
CA TYR A 72 9.88 -16.98 1.01
C TYR A 72 8.41 -16.96 1.43
N ARG A 73 8.10 -16.31 2.56
CA ARG A 73 6.73 -16.00 3.00
C ARG A 73 6.68 -14.68 3.76
N MET A 74 5.50 -14.10 3.90
CA MET A 74 5.28 -13.01 4.88
C MET A 74 5.35 -13.59 6.28
N ALA A 75 6.32 -13.23 7.14
CA ALA A 75 6.60 -13.78 8.46
C ALA A 75 5.92 -13.02 9.63
N LEU A 76 5.68 -13.71 10.75
CA LEU A 76 5.10 -13.16 11.99
C LEU A 76 3.80 -12.38 11.75
N GLN A 77 2.91 -12.89 10.90
CA GLN A 77 1.69 -12.20 10.47
C GLN A 77 0.72 -11.90 11.61
N THR A 78 0.82 -12.60 12.75
CA THR A 78 0.02 -12.32 13.95
C THR A 78 0.22 -10.91 14.52
N ARG A 79 1.18 -10.12 14.03
CA ARG A 79 1.33 -8.69 14.38
C ARG A 79 0.34 -7.80 13.65
N GLU A 80 -0.17 -8.25 12.51
CA GLU A 80 -0.88 -7.43 11.54
C GLU A 80 -2.38 -7.36 11.82
N GLN A 81 -3.01 -6.31 11.29
CA GLN A 81 -4.40 -5.94 11.54
C GLN A 81 -5.42 -7.05 11.24
N HIS A 82 -5.18 -7.88 10.22
CA HIS A 82 -6.13 -8.90 9.79
C HIS A 82 -6.25 -10.08 10.77
N ILE A 83 -5.28 -10.24 11.69
CA ILE A 83 -5.31 -11.25 12.76
C ILE A 83 -5.57 -10.58 14.11
N LYS A 84 -4.83 -9.51 14.44
CA LYS A 84 -4.84 -8.93 15.79
C LYS A 84 -5.77 -7.74 15.99
N ARG A 85 -6.38 -7.20 14.92
CA ARG A 85 -7.37 -6.12 14.98
C ARG A 85 -6.89 -4.96 15.87
N GLU A 86 -7.62 -4.61 16.93
CA GLU A 86 -7.28 -3.54 17.90
C GLU A 86 -5.92 -3.74 18.60
N LYS A 87 -5.40 -4.97 18.65
CA LYS A 87 -4.10 -5.31 19.28
C LYS A 87 -2.95 -5.41 18.28
N ALA A 88 -3.16 -5.03 17.02
CA ALA A 88 -2.13 -5.04 16.00
C ALA A 88 -1.03 -4.01 16.30
N THR A 89 0.16 -4.19 15.73
CA THR A 89 1.27 -3.26 15.95
C THR A 89 1.10 -1.93 15.20
N SER A 90 0.21 -1.91 14.20
CA SER A 90 -0.17 -0.74 13.39
C SER A 90 -1.44 -1.08 12.61
N ASN A 91 -2.16 -0.05 12.16
CA ASN A 91 -3.28 -0.20 11.24
C ASN A 91 -2.85 -0.46 9.77
N ILE A 92 -1.56 -0.41 9.43
CA ILE A 92 -1.10 -0.54 8.04
C ILE A 92 -1.52 -1.86 7.39
N CYS A 93 -2.01 -1.80 6.15
CA CYS A 93 -2.40 -2.96 5.35
C CYS A 93 -1.79 -2.94 3.95
N THR A 94 -2.24 -2.00 3.09
CA THR A 94 -1.54 -1.59 1.86
C THR A 94 -0.36 -0.71 2.25
N ALA A 95 0.83 -1.03 1.74
CA ALA A 95 2.07 -0.29 1.99
C ALA A 95 2.59 0.30 0.67
N GLN A 96 3.86 0.06 0.34
CA GLN A 96 4.56 0.62 -0.83
C GLN A 96 5.42 -0.46 -1.51
N ALA A 97 4.87 -1.67 -1.69
CA ALA A 97 5.60 -2.87 -2.10
C ALA A 97 6.30 -2.73 -3.47
N LEU A 98 5.61 -2.17 -4.47
CA LEU A 98 6.21 -1.92 -5.79
C LEU A 98 7.43 -1.00 -5.69
N LEU A 99 7.33 0.08 -4.91
CA LEU A 99 8.42 1.06 -4.79
C LEU A 99 9.58 0.50 -3.95
N ALA A 100 9.30 -0.36 -2.98
CA ALA A 100 10.33 -1.10 -2.25
C ALA A 100 11.07 -2.06 -3.18
N THR A 101 10.36 -2.72 -4.10
CA THR A 101 10.94 -3.56 -5.15
C THR A 101 11.82 -2.74 -6.11
N MET A 102 11.36 -1.57 -6.55
CA MET A 102 12.15 -0.65 -7.38
C MET A 102 13.43 -0.21 -6.69
N ALA A 103 13.37 0.19 -5.42
CA ALA A 103 14.55 0.54 -4.63
C ALA A 103 15.51 -0.66 -4.45
N GLY A 104 14.97 -1.86 -4.27
CA GLY A 104 15.74 -3.10 -4.23
C GLY A 104 16.44 -3.39 -5.57
N PHE A 105 15.77 -3.13 -6.69
CA PHE A 105 16.35 -3.24 -8.03
C PHE A 105 17.45 -2.21 -8.29
N TYR A 106 17.27 -0.97 -7.85
CA TYR A 106 18.32 0.05 -7.89
C TYR A 106 19.58 -0.41 -7.13
N ALA A 107 19.41 -0.94 -5.90
CA ALA A 107 20.52 -1.47 -5.12
C ALA A 107 21.19 -2.70 -5.76
N VAL A 108 20.41 -3.58 -6.42
CA VAL A 108 20.94 -4.74 -7.15
C VAL A 108 21.74 -4.32 -8.39
N TYR A 109 21.24 -3.32 -9.13
CA TYR A 109 21.86 -2.86 -10.36
C TYR A 109 23.18 -2.14 -10.11
N HIS A 110 23.23 -1.28 -9.08
CA HIS A 110 24.42 -0.50 -8.75
C HIS A 110 25.41 -1.24 -7.83
N GLY A 111 24.94 -2.14 -6.96
CA GLY A 111 25.77 -2.80 -5.96
C GLY A 111 26.45 -1.84 -4.97
N GLN A 112 27.34 -2.36 -4.12
CA GLN A 112 28.06 -1.54 -3.14
C GLN A 112 28.89 -0.43 -3.81
N GLU A 113 29.59 -0.76 -4.89
CA GLU A 113 30.51 0.16 -5.59
C GLU A 113 29.76 1.29 -6.30
N GLY A 114 28.70 0.98 -7.06
CA GLY A 114 27.91 1.99 -7.76
C GLY A 114 27.23 2.95 -6.79
N ILE A 115 26.63 2.44 -5.72
CA ILE A 115 26.00 3.27 -4.67
C ILE A 115 27.04 4.18 -3.99
N SER A 116 28.23 3.64 -3.69
CA SER A 116 29.32 4.43 -3.10
C SER A 116 29.82 5.51 -4.07
N THR A 117 29.90 5.19 -5.36
CA THR A 117 30.32 6.14 -6.41
C THR A 117 29.33 7.30 -6.55
N ILE A 118 28.04 6.99 -6.59
CA ILE A 118 26.97 7.99 -6.65
C ILE A 118 27.02 8.91 -5.42
N ALA A 119 27.07 8.32 -4.21
CA ALA A 119 27.14 9.09 -2.98
C ALA A 119 28.42 9.96 -2.91
N SER A 120 29.58 9.41 -3.27
CA SER A 120 30.85 10.15 -3.29
C SER A 120 30.84 11.29 -4.29
N ARG A 121 30.21 11.12 -5.46
CA ARG A 121 30.10 12.19 -6.46
C ARG A 121 29.22 13.33 -5.97
N ILE A 122 28.03 13.02 -5.44
CA ILE A 122 27.13 14.02 -4.83
C ILE A 122 27.87 14.79 -3.73
N HIS A 123 28.55 14.07 -2.83
CA HIS A 123 29.29 14.69 -1.74
C HIS A 123 30.45 15.58 -2.25
N SER A 124 31.19 15.13 -3.26
CA SER A 124 32.31 15.90 -3.84
C SER A 124 31.85 17.22 -4.46
N ILE A 125 30.74 17.20 -5.21
CA ILE A 125 30.12 18.41 -5.76
C ILE A 125 29.67 19.34 -4.63
N THR A 126 29.06 18.79 -3.58
CA THR A 126 28.62 19.56 -2.40
C THR A 126 29.78 20.24 -1.70
N VAL A 127 30.88 19.53 -1.47
CA VAL A 127 32.12 20.08 -0.86
C VAL A 127 32.75 21.13 -1.77
N PHE A 128 32.71 20.94 -3.07
CA PHE A 128 33.21 21.91 -4.03
C PHE A 128 32.38 23.20 -3.99
N LEU A 129 31.04 23.10 -4.02
CA LEU A 129 30.14 24.25 -3.92
C LEU A 129 30.37 25.02 -2.63
N ASP A 130 30.42 24.36 -1.47
CA ASP A 130 30.71 25.00 -0.18
C ASP A 130 31.97 25.88 -0.24
N LYS A 131 33.06 25.35 -0.77
CA LYS A 131 34.32 26.11 -0.86
C LYS A 131 34.25 27.30 -1.78
N GLN A 132 33.56 27.19 -2.92
CA GLN A 132 33.42 28.34 -3.83
C GLN A 132 32.52 29.40 -3.22
N LEU A 133 31.40 28.99 -2.61
CA LEU A 133 30.47 29.92 -1.97
C LEU A 133 31.13 30.66 -0.80
N LYS A 134 32.02 30.01 -0.03
CA LYS A 134 32.86 30.70 0.97
C LYS A 134 33.72 31.83 0.38
N LYS A 135 34.24 31.69 -0.85
CA LYS A 135 34.99 32.77 -1.52
C LYS A 135 34.12 33.96 -1.90
N PHE A 136 32.81 33.75 -2.06
CA PHE A 136 31.85 34.83 -2.30
C PHE A 136 31.37 35.50 -1.01
N GLY A 137 31.82 35.02 0.16
CA GLY A 137 31.49 35.58 1.47
C GLY A 137 30.38 34.86 2.23
N TYR A 138 29.81 33.77 1.68
CA TYR A 138 28.79 32.98 2.37
C TYR A 138 29.41 32.12 3.46
N THR A 139 28.77 32.07 4.63
CA THR A 139 29.26 31.27 5.77
C THR A 139 28.41 30.04 5.94
N GLN A 140 29.00 28.86 5.71
CA GLN A 140 28.31 27.58 5.90
C GLN A 140 28.10 27.31 7.39
N VAL A 141 26.85 27.02 7.77
CA VAL A 141 26.43 26.82 9.17
C VAL A 141 26.87 25.45 9.70
N ASN A 142 26.86 24.42 8.83
CA ASN A 142 27.16 23.05 9.23
C ASN A 142 28.63 22.69 8.96
N ALA A 143 29.36 22.26 9.98
CA ALA A 143 30.74 21.79 9.82
C ALA A 143 30.84 20.49 8.99
N GLN A 144 29.87 19.59 9.18
CA GLN A 144 29.77 18.28 8.55
C GLN A 144 28.44 18.17 7.79
N TYR A 145 28.46 17.63 6.57
CA TYR A 145 27.28 17.51 5.70
C TYR A 145 27.52 16.45 4.62
N PHE A 146 26.44 15.90 4.08
CA PHE A 146 26.49 15.00 2.92
C PHE A 146 26.25 15.76 1.62
N ASP A 147 25.00 16.13 1.33
CA ASP A 147 24.55 16.73 0.07
C ASP A 147 23.85 18.10 0.23
N THR A 148 23.73 18.56 1.48
CA THR A 148 22.88 19.70 1.85
C THR A 148 23.70 20.78 2.53
N LEU A 149 23.61 22.01 2.01
CA LEU A 149 24.30 23.19 2.52
C LEU A 149 23.30 24.23 3.04
N ARG A 150 23.68 24.98 4.08
CA ARG A 150 22.87 26.07 4.65
C ARG A 150 23.79 27.23 5.01
N PHE A 151 23.64 28.34 4.31
CA PHE A 151 24.52 29.49 4.46
C PHE A 151 23.86 30.63 5.20
N GLU A 152 24.62 31.22 6.12
CA GLU A 152 24.47 32.63 6.51
C GLU A 152 24.96 33.51 5.36
N LEU A 153 24.20 34.58 5.09
CA LEU A 153 24.44 35.46 3.96
C LEU A 153 25.38 36.62 4.36
N PRO A 154 26.23 37.12 3.45
CA PRO A 154 26.93 38.39 3.66
C PRO A 154 25.96 39.54 3.95
N GLU A 155 26.38 40.56 4.72
CA GLU A 155 25.52 41.69 5.12
C GLU A 155 24.84 42.42 3.94
N HIS A 156 25.51 42.48 2.78
CA HIS A 156 24.99 43.15 1.57
C HIS A 156 24.11 42.27 0.68
N VAL A 157 23.89 41.00 1.03
CA VAL A 157 23.11 40.03 0.25
C VAL A 157 21.87 39.62 1.04
N SER A 158 20.70 39.78 0.45
CA SER A 158 19.42 39.33 1.02
C SER A 158 18.95 38.00 0.40
N ALA A 159 18.20 37.23 1.18
CA ALA A 159 17.54 36.01 0.72
C ALA A 159 16.63 36.26 -0.50
N GLN A 160 15.95 37.41 -0.54
CA GLN A 160 15.08 37.79 -1.64
C GLN A 160 15.86 38.05 -2.94
N GLN A 161 17.05 38.67 -2.88
CA GLN A 161 17.90 38.83 -4.07
C GLN A 161 18.33 37.48 -4.63
N ILE A 162 18.79 36.56 -3.77
CA ILE A 162 19.14 35.20 -4.18
C ILE A 162 17.93 34.51 -4.80
N ARG A 163 16.73 34.65 -4.22
CA ARG A 163 15.48 34.10 -4.75
C ARG A 163 15.15 34.59 -6.14
N THR A 164 15.20 35.91 -6.37
CA THR A 164 14.96 36.47 -7.70
C THR A 164 15.92 35.92 -8.74
N ILE A 165 17.22 35.83 -8.41
CA ILE A 165 18.23 35.30 -9.34
C ILE A 165 18.02 33.80 -9.58
N ALA A 166 17.80 33.02 -8.52
CA ALA A 166 17.56 31.58 -8.65
C ALA A 166 16.33 31.26 -9.52
N LEU A 167 15.23 31.98 -9.32
CA LEU A 167 14.02 31.83 -10.14
C LEU A 167 14.25 32.21 -11.61
N SER A 168 15.06 33.25 -11.89
CA SER A 168 15.47 33.58 -13.28
C SER A 168 16.32 32.50 -13.96
N LYS A 169 16.81 31.53 -13.18
CA LYS A 169 17.57 30.35 -13.62
C LYS A 169 16.78 29.06 -13.47
N GLU A 170 15.48 29.14 -13.15
CA GLU A 170 14.61 27.98 -12.93
C GLU A 170 15.08 27.05 -11.80
N VAL A 171 15.70 27.62 -10.75
CA VAL A 171 16.20 26.89 -9.58
C VAL A 171 15.39 27.24 -8.33
N ASN A 172 14.94 26.21 -7.61
CA ASN A 172 14.34 26.35 -6.29
C ASN A 172 15.39 26.10 -5.20
N LEU A 173 15.42 26.97 -4.19
CA LEU A 173 16.25 26.84 -3.00
C LEU A 173 15.37 26.83 -1.74
N ARG A 174 15.94 26.43 -0.61
CA ARG A 174 15.27 26.48 0.69
C ARG A 174 15.61 27.79 1.40
N TYR A 175 14.58 28.57 1.72
CA TYR A 175 14.68 29.81 2.48
C TYR A 175 14.26 29.56 3.92
N TYR A 176 15.06 30.02 4.88
CA TYR A 176 14.80 29.84 6.31
C TYR A 176 14.32 31.15 6.93
N GLU A 177 13.49 31.07 7.98
CA GLU A 177 12.93 32.24 8.67
C GLU A 177 14.00 33.19 9.21
N ASN A 178 15.17 32.66 9.59
CA ASN A 178 16.30 33.45 10.06
C ASN A 178 17.10 34.15 8.93
N GLY A 179 16.61 34.13 7.69
CA GLY A 179 17.26 34.75 6.54
C GLY A 179 18.31 33.88 5.85
N ASN A 180 18.68 32.72 6.42
CA ASN A 180 19.62 31.80 5.78
C ASN A 180 19.02 31.21 4.50
N VAL A 181 19.89 30.80 3.59
CA VAL A 181 19.51 30.09 2.36
C VAL A 181 20.26 28.76 2.30
N GLY A 182 19.57 27.71 1.92
CA GLY A 182 20.17 26.39 1.74
C GLY A 182 19.67 25.68 0.49
N PHE A 183 20.37 24.63 0.12
CA PHE A 183 19.99 23.75 -0.97
C PHE A 183 20.55 22.35 -0.73
N SER A 184 19.89 21.38 -1.31
CA SER A 184 20.32 19.99 -1.38
C SER A 184 20.54 19.66 -2.85
N ILE A 185 21.66 19.00 -3.17
CA ILE A 185 21.90 18.47 -4.51
C ILE A 185 21.71 16.95 -4.51
N ASP A 186 21.61 16.36 -5.69
CA ASP A 186 21.28 14.95 -5.86
C ASP A 186 22.04 14.31 -7.03
N GLU A 187 21.67 13.07 -7.36
CA GLU A 187 22.30 12.27 -8.42
C GLU A 187 22.25 12.95 -9.80
N THR A 188 21.26 13.79 -10.06
CA THR A 188 21.10 14.51 -11.34
C THR A 188 22.00 15.75 -11.45
N THR A 189 22.64 16.17 -10.36
CA THR A 189 23.48 17.37 -10.35
C THR A 189 24.80 17.10 -11.05
N ASP A 190 24.93 17.64 -12.27
CA ASP A 190 26.15 17.60 -13.06
C ASP A 190 26.97 18.90 -12.93
N ILE A 191 28.03 19.02 -13.74
CA ILE A 191 28.92 20.20 -13.75
C ILE A 191 28.18 21.44 -14.26
N ALA A 192 27.24 21.29 -15.20
CA ALA A 192 26.45 22.40 -15.69
C ALA A 192 25.52 22.95 -14.60
N ALA A 193 24.80 22.08 -13.89
CA ALA A 193 23.97 22.43 -12.75
C ALA A 193 24.80 23.06 -11.62
N ALA A 194 25.98 22.52 -11.31
CA ALA A 194 26.89 23.12 -10.33
C ALA A 194 27.30 24.54 -10.73
N ASN A 195 27.64 24.78 -12.00
CA ASN A 195 27.96 26.10 -12.51
C ASN A 195 26.76 27.06 -12.46
N VAL A 196 25.53 26.58 -12.67
CA VAL A 196 24.31 27.39 -12.48
C VAL A 196 24.19 27.81 -11.02
N LEU A 197 24.36 26.90 -10.05
CA LEU A 197 24.34 27.22 -8.62
C LEU A 197 25.43 28.25 -8.27
N LEU A 198 26.67 28.06 -8.72
CA LEU A 198 27.75 29.05 -8.52
C LEU A 198 27.35 30.43 -9.04
N SER A 199 26.76 30.48 -10.24
CA SER A 199 26.36 31.74 -10.87
C SER A 199 25.32 32.49 -10.03
N ILE A 200 24.34 31.78 -9.45
CA ILE A 200 23.28 32.38 -8.62
C ILE A 200 23.90 33.10 -7.43
N PHE A 201 24.76 32.39 -6.68
CA PHE A 201 25.37 32.93 -5.46
C PHE A 201 26.44 33.99 -5.77
N ALA A 202 27.18 33.87 -6.87
CA ALA A 202 28.18 34.85 -7.30
C ALA A 202 27.52 36.18 -7.73
N ILE A 203 26.48 36.10 -8.57
CA ILE A 203 25.71 37.28 -9.02
C ILE A 203 25.11 38.00 -7.81
N ALA A 204 24.49 37.26 -6.88
CA ALA A 204 23.90 37.84 -5.68
C ALA A 204 24.94 38.55 -4.80
N ALA A 205 26.16 38.01 -4.72
CA ALA A 205 27.26 38.60 -3.95
C ALA A 205 28.00 39.74 -4.68
N GLY A 206 27.67 40.03 -5.95
CA GLY A 206 28.42 40.97 -6.79
C GLY A 206 29.85 40.53 -7.06
N LYS A 207 30.08 39.21 -7.19
CA LYS A 207 31.40 38.60 -7.40
C LYS A 207 31.46 37.95 -8.77
N ASP A 208 32.65 37.97 -9.37
CA ASP A 208 32.95 37.14 -10.53
C ASP A 208 33.08 35.67 -10.11
N TYR A 209 32.67 34.78 -11.00
CA TYR A 209 32.93 33.35 -10.87
C TYR A 209 33.50 32.80 -12.17
N GLN A 210 34.34 31.79 -12.05
CA GLN A 210 34.82 31.02 -13.19
C GLN A 210 33.99 29.74 -13.28
N LYS A 211 33.53 29.43 -14.48
CA LYS A 211 32.97 28.11 -14.75
C LYS A 211 34.05 27.06 -14.53
N VAL A 212 33.64 25.93 -13.99
CA VAL A 212 34.50 24.76 -13.85
C VAL A 212 34.10 23.68 -14.84
N ASP A 213 35.11 22.99 -15.36
CA ASP A 213 34.97 21.88 -16.29
C ASP A 213 35.19 20.52 -15.60
N ASP A 214 35.69 20.53 -14.36
CA ASP A 214 35.90 19.33 -13.55
C ASP A 214 35.75 19.63 -12.05
N ILE A 215 35.33 18.62 -11.29
CA ILE A 215 35.18 18.66 -9.84
C ILE A 215 35.93 17.46 -9.26
N PRO A 216 37.06 17.68 -8.57
CA PRO A 216 37.85 16.58 -8.04
C PRO A 216 37.11 15.88 -6.89
N GLU A 217 37.34 14.58 -6.77
CA GLU A 217 36.82 13.80 -5.65
C GLU A 217 37.37 14.36 -4.33
N LYS A 218 36.46 14.71 -3.42
CA LYS A 218 36.84 15.19 -2.09
C LYS A 218 35.73 14.94 -1.09
N SER A 219 36.14 14.64 0.13
CA SER A 219 35.24 14.56 1.27
C SER A 219 35.62 15.55 2.37
N ASN A 220 34.59 16.11 3.01
CA ASN A 220 34.70 16.90 4.23
C ASN A 220 34.17 16.11 5.46
N ILE A 221 33.88 14.81 5.30
CA ILE A 221 33.41 13.95 6.38
C ILE A 221 34.58 13.57 7.26
N ASP A 222 34.48 13.87 8.55
CA ASP A 222 35.50 13.51 9.54
C ASP A 222 35.73 12.00 9.60
N LYS A 223 36.96 11.59 9.88
CA LYS A 223 37.36 10.17 9.95
C LYS A 223 36.48 9.36 10.90
N ALA A 224 36.03 9.96 12.01
CA ALA A 224 35.17 9.31 12.98
C ALA A 224 33.72 9.09 12.51
N LEU A 225 33.27 9.84 11.50
CA LEU A 225 31.93 9.74 10.91
C LEU A 225 31.93 8.88 9.65
N LYS A 226 33.08 8.66 9.03
CA LYS A 226 33.21 7.91 7.78
C LYS A 226 32.93 6.42 8.00
N ARG A 227 32.04 5.86 7.18
CA ARG A 227 31.72 4.45 7.16
C ARG A 227 32.96 3.60 6.86
N THR A 228 33.14 2.55 7.65
CA THR A 228 34.15 1.51 7.40
C THR A 228 33.55 0.12 7.22
N SER A 229 32.28 -0.08 7.61
CA SER A 229 31.59 -1.36 7.48
C SER A 229 31.12 -1.63 6.04
N PRO A 230 31.18 -2.88 5.56
CA PRO A 230 30.66 -3.25 4.25
C PRO A 230 29.12 -3.26 4.24
N PHE A 231 28.53 -3.25 3.03
CA PHE A 231 27.09 -3.38 2.81
C PHE A 231 26.81 -3.99 1.45
N LEU A 232 25.63 -4.59 1.26
CA LEU A 232 25.27 -5.24 -0.01
C LEU A 232 26.28 -6.32 -0.41
N THR A 233 26.80 -7.08 0.55
CA THR A 233 27.83 -8.11 0.32
C THR A 233 27.26 -9.43 -0.21
N HIS A 234 25.93 -9.62 -0.16
CA HIS A 234 25.30 -10.80 -0.73
C HIS A 234 25.41 -10.80 -2.25
N GLU A 235 25.70 -11.97 -2.85
CA GLU A 235 25.98 -12.14 -4.28
C GLU A 235 24.95 -11.53 -5.25
N VAL A 236 23.68 -11.41 -4.83
CA VAL A 236 22.63 -10.76 -5.63
C VAL A 236 23.01 -9.33 -6.05
N PHE A 237 23.74 -8.60 -5.20
CA PHE A 237 24.16 -7.22 -5.45
C PHE A 237 25.43 -7.12 -6.32
N SER A 238 25.95 -8.26 -6.80
CA SER A 238 27.15 -8.34 -7.63
C SER A 238 26.90 -9.06 -8.97
N LYS A 239 25.71 -9.61 -9.19
CA LYS A 239 25.41 -10.49 -10.35
C LYS A 239 24.76 -9.78 -11.54
N TYR A 240 24.08 -8.64 -11.35
CA TYR A 240 23.11 -8.11 -12.32
C TYR A 240 23.40 -6.65 -12.72
N HIS A 241 24.66 -6.30 -13.00
CA HIS A 241 25.09 -4.92 -13.29
C HIS A 241 25.02 -4.53 -14.77
N THR A 242 24.70 -5.46 -15.67
CA THR A 242 24.40 -5.13 -17.08
C THR A 242 22.90 -5.03 -17.26
N GLU A 243 22.45 -4.15 -18.14
CA GLU A 243 21.02 -3.99 -18.46
C GLU A 243 20.40 -5.33 -18.86
N THR A 244 21.07 -6.12 -19.71
CA THR A 244 20.62 -7.47 -20.10
C THR A 244 20.41 -8.40 -18.90
N GLU A 245 21.36 -8.48 -17.97
CA GLU A 245 21.22 -9.36 -16.81
C GLU A 245 20.18 -8.86 -15.81
N MET A 246 20.02 -7.54 -15.68
CA MET A 246 18.98 -6.95 -14.85
C MET A 246 17.59 -7.23 -15.41
N MET A 247 17.38 -7.04 -16.72
CA MET A 247 16.13 -7.37 -17.40
C MET A 247 15.79 -8.86 -17.27
N ARG A 248 16.79 -9.74 -17.38
CA ARG A 248 16.62 -11.18 -17.13
C ARG A 248 16.27 -11.47 -15.68
N TYR A 249 16.88 -10.78 -14.71
CA TYR A 249 16.58 -10.95 -13.30
C TYR A 249 15.15 -10.55 -12.97
N ILE A 250 14.71 -9.36 -13.42
CA ILE A 250 13.33 -8.89 -13.27
C ILE A 250 12.37 -9.92 -13.90
N LYS A 251 12.62 -10.35 -15.14
CA LYS A 251 11.74 -11.32 -15.81
C LYS A 251 11.71 -12.69 -15.12
N ARG A 252 12.82 -13.13 -14.53
CA ARG A 252 12.89 -14.37 -13.73
C ARG A 252 12.07 -14.29 -12.44
N LEU A 253 11.89 -13.11 -11.86
CA LEU A 253 11.02 -12.90 -10.70
C LEU A 253 9.56 -12.79 -11.12
N ASP A 254 9.28 -11.97 -12.14
CA ASP A 254 7.95 -11.81 -12.74
C ASP A 254 7.30 -13.15 -13.11
N ARG A 255 8.07 -14.07 -13.73
CA ARG A 255 7.57 -15.41 -14.08
C ARG A 255 7.20 -16.30 -12.88
N LYS A 256 7.49 -15.89 -11.64
CA LYS A 256 7.16 -16.65 -10.43
C LYS A 256 5.87 -16.21 -9.78
N ASP A 257 5.39 -15.02 -10.13
CA ASP A 257 4.25 -14.39 -9.51
C ASP A 257 3.09 -14.42 -10.49
N ILE A 258 1.95 -14.96 -10.05
CA ILE A 258 0.72 -14.88 -10.82
C ILE A 258 0.15 -13.46 -10.70
N SER A 259 -0.36 -12.93 -11.80
CA SER A 259 -0.92 -11.57 -11.89
C SER A 259 -2.17 -11.55 -12.76
N LEU A 260 -2.80 -10.38 -12.88
CA LEU A 260 -3.95 -10.15 -13.75
C LEU A 260 -3.65 -10.38 -15.25
N ALA A 261 -2.38 -10.47 -15.63
CA ALA A 261 -2.00 -10.83 -16.99
C ALA A 261 -2.14 -12.34 -17.29
N GLN A 262 -2.39 -13.18 -16.28
CA GLN A 262 -2.52 -14.63 -16.43
C GLN A 262 -3.96 -15.13 -16.29
N SER A 263 -4.67 -14.69 -15.25
CA SER A 263 -6.05 -15.12 -14.93
C SER A 263 -6.69 -14.16 -13.93
N MET A 264 -7.99 -14.30 -13.71
CA MET A 264 -8.70 -13.58 -12.65
C MET A 264 -8.07 -13.85 -11.27
N ILE A 265 -7.88 -12.79 -10.49
CA ILE A 265 -7.50 -12.88 -9.08
C ILE A 265 -8.70 -12.44 -8.25
N SER A 266 -9.55 -13.38 -7.81
CA SER A 266 -10.85 -13.09 -7.20
C SER A 266 -10.79 -12.81 -5.69
N LEU A 267 -9.85 -11.99 -5.25
CA LEU A 267 -9.68 -11.62 -3.84
C LEU A 267 -10.84 -10.72 -3.37
N GLY A 268 -11.71 -11.26 -2.51
CA GLY A 268 -12.72 -10.49 -1.79
C GLY A 268 -12.14 -9.30 -1.03
N SER A 269 -12.85 -8.18 -1.05
CA SER A 269 -12.47 -6.88 -0.48
C SER A 269 -11.20 -6.27 -1.10
N CYS A 270 -10.76 -6.71 -2.28
CA CYS A 270 -9.58 -6.17 -2.95
C CYS A 270 -9.89 -5.48 -4.28
N THR A 271 -11.01 -5.79 -4.93
CA THR A 271 -11.41 -5.26 -6.24
C THR A 271 -10.27 -5.32 -7.25
N MET A 272 -9.86 -6.54 -7.62
CA MET A 272 -8.78 -6.80 -8.57
C MET A 272 -9.20 -6.51 -10.03
N LYS A 273 -9.65 -5.28 -10.28
CA LYS A 273 -10.14 -4.82 -11.59
C LYS A 273 -9.00 -4.46 -12.55
N LEU A 274 -9.35 -4.12 -13.78
CA LEU A 274 -8.42 -3.62 -14.79
C LEU A 274 -7.65 -2.38 -14.28
N ASN A 275 -6.33 -2.43 -14.47
CA ASN A 275 -5.44 -1.28 -14.39
C ASN A 275 -5.08 -0.89 -15.83
N ALA A 276 -5.83 0.02 -16.46
CA ALA A 276 -5.75 0.18 -17.91
C ALA A 276 -4.43 0.83 -18.34
N ALA A 277 -3.86 0.37 -19.46
CA ALA A 277 -2.61 0.92 -19.97
C ALA A 277 -2.68 2.44 -20.20
N SER A 278 -3.81 2.95 -20.70
CA SER A 278 -4.07 4.37 -20.90
C SER A 278 -4.01 5.19 -19.61
N GLU A 279 -4.43 4.61 -18.48
CA GLU A 279 -4.41 5.25 -17.16
C GLU A 279 -2.99 5.28 -16.57
N MET A 280 -2.11 4.39 -17.00
CA MET A 280 -0.71 4.31 -16.56
C MET A 280 0.22 5.24 -17.34
N LEU A 281 -0.11 5.61 -18.58
CA LEU A 281 0.74 6.45 -19.43
C LEU A 281 1.20 7.77 -18.76
N PRO A 282 0.35 8.51 -18.01
CA PRO A 282 0.77 9.75 -17.36
C PRO A 282 1.91 9.58 -16.35
N LEU A 283 2.10 8.37 -15.81
CA LEU A 283 3.16 8.09 -14.83
C LEU A 283 4.57 8.25 -15.43
N SER A 284 4.70 8.21 -16.75
CA SER A 284 5.96 8.39 -17.48
C SER A 284 6.16 9.82 -17.99
N CYS A 285 5.25 10.75 -17.71
CA CYS A 285 5.39 12.14 -18.11
C CYS A 285 6.30 12.89 -17.13
N SER A 286 7.38 13.49 -17.65
CA SER A 286 8.38 14.22 -16.85
C SER A 286 7.78 15.33 -15.98
N GLY A 287 6.77 16.04 -16.50
CA GLY A 287 6.03 17.08 -15.76
C GLY A 287 5.28 16.58 -14.52
N PHE A 288 5.00 15.28 -14.41
CA PHE A 288 4.48 14.66 -13.19
C PHE A 288 5.60 14.01 -12.36
N MET A 289 6.51 13.29 -13.01
CA MET A 289 7.61 12.58 -12.34
C MET A 289 8.57 13.49 -11.56
N GLY A 290 8.95 14.61 -12.17
CA GLY A 290 10.06 15.46 -11.72
C GLY A 290 9.69 16.54 -10.71
N MET A 291 8.45 16.57 -10.23
CA MET A 291 7.98 17.65 -9.34
C MET A 291 8.33 17.34 -7.87
N HIS A 292 9.07 18.24 -7.22
CA HIS A 292 9.31 18.16 -5.79
C HIS A 292 8.01 18.54 -5.02
N PRO A 293 7.60 17.83 -3.95
CA PRO A 293 6.34 18.09 -3.23
C PRO A 293 6.18 19.50 -2.65
N LEU A 294 7.29 20.23 -2.49
CA LEU A 294 7.34 21.53 -1.83
C LEU A 294 7.77 22.65 -2.78
N VAL A 295 7.59 22.48 -4.09
CA VAL A 295 7.77 23.59 -5.05
C VAL A 295 6.81 24.75 -4.73
N PRO A 296 7.15 25.99 -5.11
CA PRO A 296 6.20 27.09 -5.18
C PRO A 296 4.89 26.70 -5.90
N GLU A 297 3.76 27.22 -5.44
CA GLU A 297 2.44 26.78 -5.92
C GLU A 297 2.23 27.04 -7.42
N ASP A 298 2.79 28.12 -7.94
CA ASP A 298 2.76 28.53 -9.35
C ASP A 298 3.50 27.57 -10.28
N GLN A 299 4.40 26.73 -9.76
CA GLN A 299 5.10 25.72 -10.55
C GLN A 299 4.32 24.41 -10.65
N ALA A 300 3.29 24.22 -9.81
CA ALA A 300 2.52 22.99 -9.73
C ALA A 300 1.08 23.14 -10.23
N GLU A 301 0.77 24.18 -11.01
CA GLU A 301 -0.60 24.49 -11.47
C GLU A 301 -1.32 23.28 -12.09
N GLY A 302 -0.64 22.50 -12.93
CA GLY A 302 -1.22 21.28 -13.52
C GLY A 302 -1.59 20.21 -12.49
N TYR A 303 -0.75 20.02 -11.47
CA TYR A 303 -1.10 19.14 -10.33
C TYR A 303 -2.27 19.72 -9.53
N ARG A 304 -2.32 21.02 -9.32
CA ARG A 304 -3.39 21.70 -8.57
C ARG A 304 -4.73 21.59 -9.28
N GLU A 305 -4.75 21.74 -10.61
CA GLU A 305 -5.93 21.51 -11.44
C GLU A 305 -6.39 20.05 -11.35
N LEU A 306 -5.48 19.09 -11.53
CA LEU A 306 -5.77 17.65 -11.40
C LEU A 306 -6.38 17.32 -10.04
N ILE A 307 -5.73 17.78 -8.96
CA ILE A 307 -6.16 17.55 -7.57
C ILE A 307 -7.55 18.14 -7.34
N LYS A 308 -7.80 19.37 -7.82
CA LYS A 308 -9.10 20.03 -7.70
C LYS A 308 -10.18 19.26 -8.44
N ASN A 309 -9.95 18.94 -9.72
CA ASN A 309 -10.95 18.26 -10.56
C ASN A 309 -11.27 16.87 -10.01
N LEU A 310 -10.24 16.09 -9.61
CA LEU A 310 -10.45 14.81 -8.98
C LEU A 310 -11.24 14.93 -7.66
N SER A 311 -10.91 15.93 -6.83
CA SER A 311 -11.66 16.17 -5.59
C SER A 311 -13.12 16.54 -5.86
N ASP A 312 -13.39 17.33 -6.91
CA ASP A 312 -14.74 17.68 -7.32
C ASP A 312 -15.53 16.46 -7.81
N ASP A 313 -14.93 15.60 -8.63
CA ASP A 313 -15.56 14.36 -9.08
C ASP A 313 -15.85 13.41 -7.90
N LEU A 314 -14.91 13.27 -6.95
CA LEU A 314 -15.09 12.43 -5.76
C LEU A 314 -16.20 12.95 -4.83
N LYS A 315 -16.37 14.26 -4.68
CA LYS A 315 -17.50 14.85 -3.93
C LYS A 315 -18.83 14.42 -4.53
N ILE A 316 -18.96 14.49 -5.85
CA ILE A 316 -20.18 14.10 -6.57
C ILE A 316 -20.45 12.60 -6.38
N ILE A 317 -19.43 11.76 -6.59
CA ILE A 317 -19.54 10.30 -6.47
C ILE A 317 -19.96 9.88 -5.05
N THR A 318 -19.47 10.58 -4.03
CA THR A 318 -19.68 10.20 -2.62
C THR A 318 -20.83 10.94 -1.94
N GLY A 319 -21.37 12.01 -2.54
CA GLY A 319 -22.40 12.85 -1.94
C GLY A 319 -21.89 13.75 -0.81
N PHE A 320 -20.58 14.04 -0.78
CA PHE A 320 -19.93 14.81 0.28
C PHE A 320 -19.51 16.22 -0.14
N ALA A 321 -19.21 17.07 0.84
CA ALA A 321 -18.90 18.49 0.65
C ALA A 321 -17.40 18.78 0.53
N GLY A 322 -16.53 17.96 1.13
CA GLY A 322 -15.07 18.15 1.10
C GLY A 322 -14.30 16.86 0.89
N VAL A 323 -13.08 16.99 0.39
CA VAL A 323 -12.16 15.87 0.13
C VAL A 323 -10.76 16.24 0.58
N SER A 324 -10.03 15.27 1.15
CA SER A 324 -8.58 15.33 1.29
C SER A 324 -7.92 14.12 0.65
N LEU A 325 -6.97 14.40 -0.25
CA LEU A 325 -6.13 13.40 -0.93
C LEU A 325 -4.81 13.11 -0.16
N GLN A 326 -4.64 13.70 1.03
CA GLN A 326 -3.41 13.53 1.82
C GLN A 326 -3.15 12.08 2.28
N PRO A 327 -4.15 11.30 2.77
CA PRO A 327 -3.88 9.97 3.30
C PRO A 327 -3.49 8.99 2.18
N ASN A 328 -2.37 8.31 2.35
CA ASN A 328 -1.71 7.49 1.32
C ASN A 328 -1.99 5.99 1.44
N SER A 329 -3.09 5.60 2.08
CA SER A 329 -3.64 4.22 2.11
C SER A 329 -5.05 4.27 2.71
N GLY A 330 -5.84 3.20 2.54
CA GLY A 330 -7.18 3.13 3.15
C GLY A 330 -7.15 3.25 4.67
N ALA A 331 -6.24 2.50 5.32
CA ALA A 331 -6.02 2.59 6.77
C ALA A 331 -5.56 3.99 7.22
N ALA A 332 -4.75 4.69 6.43
CA ALA A 332 -4.44 6.10 6.71
C ALA A 332 -5.68 6.99 6.58
N GLY A 333 -6.58 6.70 5.64
CA GLY A 333 -7.88 7.36 5.50
C GLY A 333 -8.80 7.14 6.71
N GLU A 334 -8.87 5.93 7.24
CA GLU A 334 -9.58 5.63 8.51
C GLU A 334 -9.04 6.45 9.67
N TYR A 335 -7.72 6.38 9.91
CA TYR A 335 -7.09 7.19 10.95
C TYR A 335 -7.38 8.69 10.76
N THR A 336 -7.30 9.19 9.53
CA THR A 336 -7.58 10.60 9.22
C THR A 336 -9.02 10.98 9.51
N GLY A 337 -10.00 10.16 9.09
CA GLY A 337 -11.41 10.43 9.35
C GLY A 337 -11.72 10.47 10.84
N LEU A 338 -11.14 9.57 11.64
CA LEU A 338 -11.29 9.59 13.10
C LEU A 338 -10.60 10.79 13.76
N ARG A 339 -9.47 11.26 13.22
CA ARG A 339 -8.81 12.51 13.66
C ARG A 339 -9.67 13.75 13.35
N VAL A 340 -10.31 13.77 12.18
CA VAL A 340 -11.26 14.82 11.77
C VAL A 340 -12.48 14.83 12.71
N ILE A 341 -13.06 13.66 12.99
CA ILE A 341 -14.16 13.52 13.97
C ILE A 341 -13.73 14.04 15.34
N ARG A 342 -12.54 13.65 15.84
CA ARG A 342 -12.03 14.12 17.14
C ARG A 342 -11.92 15.64 17.19
N ALA A 343 -11.30 16.23 16.17
CA ALA A 343 -11.12 17.69 16.10
C ALA A 343 -12.48 18.43 16.04
N TYR A 344 -13.46 17.89 15.32
CA TYR A 344 -14.83 18.40 15.32
C TYR A 344 -15.46 18.35 16.72
N LEU A 345 -15.43 17.18 17.38
CA LEU A 345 -15.99 17.00 18.71
C LEU A 345 -15.32 17.92 19.74
N GLU A 346 -14.00 18.07 19.70
CA GLU A 346 -13.27 19.03 20.53
C GLU A 346 -13.74 20.47 20.30
N SER A 347 -13.95 20.87 19.04
CA SER A 347 -14.37 22.22 18.68
C SER A 347 -15.75 22.62 19.22
N ILE A 348 -16.63 21.64 19.45
CA ILE A 348 -17.98 21.85 20.00
C ILE A 348 -18.08 21.51 21.50
N GLY A 349 -16.95 21.34 22.19
CA GLY A 349 -16.91 21.03 23.63
C GLY A 349 -17.27 19.58 23.99
N GLN A 350 -17.31 18.68 23.00
CA GLN A 350 -17.64 17.25 23.13
C GLN A 350 -16.41 16.34 23.03
N GLY A 351 -15.20 16.88 23.20
CA GLY A 351 -13.94 16.13 23.10
C GLY A 351 -13.74 15.03 24.16
N HIS A 352 -14.62 14.94 25.15
CA HIS A 352 -14.64 13.83 26.13
C HIS A 352 -15.15 12.50 25.52
N ARG A 353 -15.85 12.56 24.38
CA ARG A 353 -16.34 11.38 23.66
C ARG A 353 -15.17 10.58 23.11
N ASN A 354 -14.96 9.39 23.67
CA ASN A 354 -13.79 8.57 23.40
C ASN A 354 -14.10 7.13 22.97
N LYS A 355 -15.36 6.77 22.72
CA LYS A 355 -15.77 5.43 22.29
C LYS A 355 -16.13 5.38 20.81
N VAL A 356 -15.69 4.33 20.12
CA VAL A 356 -16.05 4.04 18.73
C VAL A 356 -16.71 2.68 18.65
N LEU A 357 -17.96 2.65 18.21
CA LEU A 357 -18.71 1.41 17.98
C LEU A 357 -18.24 0.79 16.65
N ILE A 358 -18.01 -0.53 16.62
CA ILE A 358 -17.49 -1.24 15.44
C ILE A 358 -18.18 -2.61 15.32
N PRO A 359 -18.85 -2.93 14.19
CA PRO A 359 -19.38 -4.27 13.94
C PRO A 359 -18.30 -5.35 13.97
N ALA A 360 -18.66 -6.53 14.49
CA ALA A 360 -17.75 -7.68 14.54
C ALA A 360 -17.23 -8.09 13.15
N SER A 361 -18.01 -7.85 12.11
CA SER A 361 -17.67 -8.10 10.71
C SER A 361 -16.65 -7.12 10.12
N ALA A 362 -16.44 -5.95 10.71
CA ALA A 362 -15.60 -4.89 10.14
C ALA A 362 -14.17 -5.36 9.85
N HIS A 363 -13.54 -4.77 8.85
CA HIS A 363 -12.14 -5.04 8.52
C HIS A 363 -11.21 -4.77 9.71
N GLY A 364 -10.10 -5.53 9.81
CA GLY A 364 -9.20 -5.44 10.96
C GLY A 364 -8.49 -4.09 11.10
N THR A 365 -8.46 -3.29 10.03
CA THR A 365 -7.94 -1.91 10.05
C THR A 365 -8.83 -1.00 10.88
N ASN A 366 -10.15 -1.12 10.83
CA ASN A 366 -11.08 -0.24 11.55
C ASN A 366 -10.76 -0.16 13.06
N PRO A 367 -10.71 -1.27 13.81
CA PRO A 367 -10.35 -1.24 15.22
C PRO A 367 -8.89 -0.81 15.45
N ALA A 368 -7.94 -1.19 14.57
CA ALA A 368 -6.55 -0.75 14.70
C ALA A 368 -6.40 0.78 14.52
N SER A 369 -7.11 1.36 13.57
CA SER A 369 -7.17 2.80 13.29
C SER A 369 -7.82 3.56 14.45
N ALA A 370 -8.88 3.01 15.06
CA ALA A 370 -9.52 3.59 16.24
C ALA A 370 -8.57 3.66 17.44
N ILE A 371 -7.87 2.56 17.75
CA ILE A 371 -6.84 2.55 18.81
C ILE A 371 -5.71 3.53 18.48
N GLN A 372 -5.22 3.54 17.24
CA GLN A 372 -4.16 4.45 16.81
C GLN A 372 -4.57 5.92 16.91
N ALA A 373 -5.84 6.24 16.69
CA ALA A 373 -6.42 7.57 16.88
C ALA A 373 -6.73 7.91 18.36
N GLY A 374 -6.45 7.00 19.29
CA GLY A 374 -6.61 7.20 20.74
C GLY A 374 -8.02 6.95 21.27
N PHE A 375 -8.88 6.29 20.51
CA PHE A 375 -10.24 5.90 20.94
C PHE A 375 -10.25 4.53 21.62
N THR A 376 -11.35 4.25 22.33
CA THR A 376 -11.69 2.92 22.85
C THR A 376 -12.73 2.27 21.94
N THR A 377 -12.50 1.03 21.53
CA THR A 377 -13.41 0.29 20.65
C THR A 377 -14.50 -0.43 21.44
N VAL A 378 -15.75 -0.35 20.99
CA VAL A 378 -16.88 -1.14 21.49
C VAL A 378 -17.39 -1.99 20.34
N THR A 379 -17.34 -3.32 20.46
CA THR A 379 -17.79 -4.21 19.39
C THR A 379 -19.30 -4.38 19.42
N CYS A 380 -20.01 -4.16 18.31
CA CYS A 380 -21.40 -4.61 18.14
C CYS A 380 -21.48 -5.95 17.39
N ALA A 381 -22.46 -6.76 17.75
CA ALA A 381 -22.67 -8.09 17.21
C ALA A 381 -23.21 -8.04 15.78
N CYS A 382 -23.14 -9.18 15.10
CA CYS A 382 -23.86 -9.44 13.87
C CYS A 382 -24.91 -10.51 14.13
N ASP A 383 -26.04 -10.43 13.43
CA ASP A 383 -27.09 -11.45 13.48
C ASP A 383 -26.67 -12.75 12.75
N GLU A 384 -27.52 -13.78 12.80
CA GLU A 384 -27.25 -15.06 12.12
C GLU A 384 -27.20 -14.95 10.58
N LEU A 385 -27.76 -13.88 10.02
CA LEU A 385 -27.78 -13.57 8.59
C LEU A 385 -26.59 -12.70 8.16
N GLY A 386 -25.73 -12.30 9.11
CA GLY A 386 -24.53 -11.51 8.89
C GLY A 386 -24.75 -9.99 8.82
N ASN A 387 -25.94 -9.48 9.13
CA ASN A 387 -26.18 -8.04 9.27
C ASN A 387 -25.70 -7.53 10.63
N VAL A 388 -25.62 -6.22 10.82
CA VAL A 388 -25.47 -5.65 12.17
C VAL A 388 -26.69 -6.04 13.02
N ASP A 389 -26.44 -6.52 14.24
CA ASP A 389 -27.52 -6.78 15.20
C ASP A 389 -28.08 -5.44 15.70
N MET A 390 -29.29 -5.09 15.25
CA MET A 390 -29.93 -3.81 15.55
C MET A 390 -30.26 -3.64 17.04
N ASP A 391 -30.57 -4.71 17.76
CA ASP A 391 -30.89 -4.63 19.19
C ASP A 391 -29.62 -4.41 20.02
N ASP A 392 -28.55 -5.15 19.70
CA ASP A 392 -27.23 -4.95 20.34
C ASP A 392 -26.63 -3.58 19.98
N LEU A 393 -26.80 -3.11 18.74
CA LEU A 393 -26.39 -1.77 18.31
C LEU A 393 -27.10 -0.69 19.14
N ARG A 394 -28.44 -0.74 19.24
CA ARG A 394 -29.22 0.23 20.03
C ARG A 394 -28.82 0.21 21.50
N ALA A 395 -28.68 -0.98 22.08
CA ALA A 395 -28.28 -1.14 23.48
C ALA A 395 -26.90 -0.52 23.74
N LYS A 396 -25.90 -0.83 22.91
CA LYS A 396 -24.54 -0.28 23.05
C LYS A 396 -24.44 1.19 22.73
N ALA A 397 -25.21 1.69 21.76
CA ALA A 397 -25.26 3.12 21.46
C ALA A 397 -25.80 3.91 22.66
N GLU A 398 -26.89 3.46 23.28
CA GLU A 398 -27.48 4.13 24.46
C GLU A 398 -26.59 3.98 25.71
N GLU A 399 -26.05 2.78 25.99
CA GLU A 399 -25.13 2.56 27.13
C GLU A 399 -23.90 3.48 27.07
N ASN A 400 -23.42 3.80 25.87
CA ASN A 400 -22.21 4.58 25.64
C ASN A 400 -22.49 6.02 25.21
N LYS A 401 -23.75 6.48 25.20
CA LYS A 401 -24.22 7.72 24.57
C LYS A 401 -23.42 8.97 24.91
N ASP A 402 -23.06 9.14 26.18
CA ASP A 402 -22.32 10.32 26.66
C ASP A 402 -20.84 10.30 26.21
N GLU A 403 -20.28 9.12 25.93
CA GLU A 403 -18.89 8.94 25.54
C GLU A 403 -18.72 8.52 24.06
N LEU A 404 -19.82 8.30 23.34
CA LEU A 404 -19.80 7.80 21.97
C LEU A 404 -19.35 8.90 21.02
N ALA A 405 -18.21 8.68 20.36
CA ALA A 405 -17.64 9.59 19.38
C ALA A 405 -18.07 9.23 17.96
N ALA A 406 -18.05 7.94 17.62
CA ALA A 406 -18.40 7.48 16.29
C ALA A 406 -18.87 6.02 16.23
N LEU A 407 -19.50 5.67 15.10
CA LEU A 407 -19.64 4.30 14.59
C LEU A 407 -18.76 4.16 13.34
N MET A 408 -18.06 3.03 13.19
CA MET A 408 -17.41 2.65 11.94
C MET A 408 -18.17 1.50 11.28
N ILE A 409 -18.75 1.73 10.11
CA ILE A 409 -19.45 0.72 9.28
C ILE A 409 -18.73 0.50 7.96
N THR A 410 -18.99 -0.64 7.30
CA THR A 410 -18.61 -0.89 5.90
C THR A 410 -19.90 -1.12 5.13
N TYR A 411 -20.09 -0.48 3.98
CA TYR A 411 -21.31 -0.66 3.18
C TYR A 411 -20.98 -0.86 1.68
N PRO A 412 -21.53 -1.89 1.00
CA PRO A 412 -22.09 -3.10 1.62
C PRO A 412 -21.08 -3.73 2.59
N SER A 413 -21.58 -4.51 3.55
CA SER A 413 -20.73 -5.06 4.63
C SER A 413 -19.63 -5.96 4.07
N THR A 414 -18.63 -6.27 4.90
CA THR A 414 -17.57 -7.25 4.55
C THR A 414 -18.11 -8.66 4.31
N HIS A 415 -19.37 -8.93 4.65
CA HIS A 415 -20.08 -10.16 4.28
C HIS A 415 -20.60 -10.15 2.84
N GLY A 416 -20.41 -9.06 2.10
CA GLY A 416 -20.84 -8.92 0.72
C GLY A 416 -22.35 -8.70 0.57
N ILE A 417 -23.04 -8.15 1.57
CA ILE A 417 -24.49 -7.93 1.54
C ILE A 417 -24.86 -6.47 1.82
N PHE A 418 -25.99 -6.03 1.24
CA PHE A 418 -26.57 -4.72 1.50
C PHE A 418 -27.55 -4.82 2.67
N GLU A 419 -27.22 -4.15 3.78
CA GLU A 419 -28.09 -4.04 4.95
C GLU A 419 -29.28 -3.11 4.66
N THR A 420 -30.50 -3.60 4.92
CA THR A 420 -31.74 -2.83 4.65
C THR A 420 -31.95 -1.68 5.61
N GLU A 421 -31.32 -1.72 6.79
CA GLU A 421 -31.52 -0.79 7.90
C GLU A 421 -30.40 0.26 8.00
N ILE A 422 -29.52 0.36 7.00
CA ILE A 422 -28.31 1.20 7.06
C ILE A 422 -28.58 2.67 7.43
N LYS A 423 -29.69 3.25 6.96
CA LYS A 423 -30.06 4.62 7.30
C LYS A 423 -30.51 4.74 8.76
N GLU A 424 -31.26 3.75 9.25
CA GLU A 424 -31.69 3.71 10.64
C GLU A 424 -30.48 3.57 11.58
N ILE A 425 -29.48 2.77 11.20
CA ILE A 425 -28.19 2.67 11.89
C ILE A 425 -27.56 4.07 12.02
N CYS A 426 -27.45 4.83 10.93
CA CYS A 426 -26.92 6.19 10.97
C CYS A 426 -27.74 7.11 11.89
N GLU A 427 -29.07 7.07 11.78
CA GLU A 427 -29.99 7.88 12.59
C GLU A 427 -29.86 7.60 14.09
N ILE A 428 -29.69 6.35 14.50
CA ILE A 428 -29.48 5.94 15.90
C ILE A 428 -28.18 6.57 16.46
N ILE A 429 -27.09 6.51 15.68
CA ILE A 429 -25.79 7.05 16.10
C ILE A 429 -25.83 8.57 16.17
N HIS A 430 -26.45 9.22 15.19
CA HIS A 430 -26.65 10.68 15.21
C HIS A 430 -27.52 11.12 16.38
N ALA A 431 -28.57 10.37 16.74
CA ALA A 431 -29.40 10.64 17.91
C ALA A 431 -28.63 10.55 19.24
N CYS A 432 -27.50 9.82 19.26
CA CYS A 432 -26.57 9.78 20.40
C CYS A 432 -25.54 10.93 20.40
N GLY A 433 -25.57 11.82 19.40
CA GLY A 433 -24.61 12.91 19.24
C GLY A 433 -23.23 12.47 18.72
N ALA A 434 -23.13 11.25 18.16
CA ALA A 434 -21.91 10.69 17.60
C ALA A 434 -21.87 10.85 16.07
N GLN A 435 -20.74 10.54 15.46
CA GLN A 435 -20.51 10.62 14.01
C GLN A 435 -20.52 9.23 13.35
N VAL A 436 -20.80 9.16 12.05
CA VAL A 436 -20.77 7.92 11.27
C VAL A 436 -19.60 7.95 10.29
N TYR A 437 -18.67 7.03 10.52
CA TYR A 437 -17.58 6.75 9.60
C TYR A 437 -17.96 5.55 8.71
N MET A 438 -17.92 5.73 7.39
CA MET A 438 -18.06 4.64 6.44
C MET A 438 -16.71 4.24 5.85
N ASP A 439 -16.35 2.98 6.01
CA ASP A 439 -15.31 2.33 5.23
C ASP A 439 -15.82 2.15 3.78
N GLY A 440 -15.23 2.89 2.86
CA GLY A 440 -15.56 2.87 1.44
C GLY A 440 -14.70 1.91 0.60
N ALA A 441 -14.04 0.93 1.21
CA ALA A 441 -13.36 -0.14 0.47
C ALA A 441 -14.28 -0.86 -0.52
N ASN A 442 -15.57 -0.99 -0.17
CA ASN A 442 -16.59 -1.69 -0.96
C ASN A 442 -17.39 -0.75 -1.89
N MET A 443 -16.86 0.44 -2.20
CA MET A 443 -17.53 1.40 -3.10
C MET A 443 -17.74 0.88 -4.53
N ASN A 444 -17.07 -0.19 -4.94
CA ASN A 444 -17.31 -0.82 -6.25
C ASN A 444 -18.73 -1.40 -6.40
N ALA A 445 -19.45 -1.56 -5.28
CA ALA A 445 -20.87 -1.93 -5.26
C ALA A 445 -21.82 -0.72 -5.19
N GLN A 446 -21.30 0.51 -5.08
CA GLN A 446 -22.12 1.72 -4.85
C GLN A 446 -22.08 2.74 -5.99
N VAL A 447 -20.91 2.98 -6.60
CA VAL A 447 -20.70 4.11 -7.52
C VAL A 447 -21.78 4.15 -8.62
N GLY A 448 -22.53 5.26 -8.67
CA GLY A 448 -23.60 5.47 -9.66
C GLY A 448 -24.97 4.88 -9.29
N LEU A 449 -25.08 4.11 -8.19
CA LEU A 449 -26.34 3.55 -7.69
C LEU A 449 -26.79 4.16 -6.36
N THR A 450 -25.85 4.38 -5.45
CA THR A 450 -26.03 5.05 -4.15
C THR A 450 -24.71 5.70 -3.74
N ASN A 451 -24.66 6.38 -2.60
CA ASN A 451 -23.42 6.94 -2.06
C ASN A 451 -23.45 7.11 -0.53
N PRO A 452 -22.29 7.23 0.13
CA PRO A 452 -22.20 7.43 1.57
C PRO A 452 -22.98 8.64 2.10
N GLY A 453 -22.97 9.78 1.38
CA GLY A 453 -23.71 10.97 1.80
C GLY A 453 -25.23 10.73 1.84
N PHE A 454 -25.77 9.95 0.88
CA PHE A 454 -27.18 9.61 0.81
C PHE A 454 -27.63 8.66 1.93
N ILE A 455 -26.77 7.72 2.35
CA ILE A 455 -27.10 6.80 3.45
C ILE A 455 -26.93 7.42 4.84
N GLY A 456 -26.33 8.61 4.94
CA GLY A 456 -26.17 9.35 6.20
C GLY A 456 -24.80 9.20 6.88
N ALA A 457 -23.76 8.80 6.16
CA ALA A 457 -22.40 8.83 6.70
C ALA A 457 -21.89 10.28 6.79
N ASP A 458 -21.03 10.58 7.77
CA ASP A 458 -20.40 11.90 7.93
C ASP A 458 -19.02 11.97 7.28
N VAL A 459 -18.30 10.85 7.25
CA VAL A 459 -16.97 10.73 6.64
C VAL A 459 -16.81 9.34 6.03
N CYS A 460 -16.16 9.28 4.87
CA CYS A 460 -15.81 8.04 4.20
C CYS A 460 -14.38 8.11 3.70
N HIS A 461 -13.60 7.04 3.86
CA HIS A 461 -12.41 6.88 3.02
C HIS A 461 -12.73 6.07 1.76
N LEU A 462 -11.98 6.29 0.68
CA LEU A 462 -12.04 5.47 -0.52
C LEU A 462 -10.74 4.70 -0.70
N ASN A 463 -10.75 3.51 -1.30
CA ASN A 463 -9.51 2.89 -1.78
C ASN A 463 -9.35 3.13 -3.28
N LEU A 464 -8.52 4.12 -3.67
CA LEU A 464 -8.28 4.38 -5.09
C LEU A 464 -7.65 3.17 -5.81
N HIS A 465 -6.87 2.39 -5.06
CA HIS A 465 -6.21 1.15 -5.49
C HIS A 465 -7.12 -0.09 -5.47
N LYS A 466 -8.42 0.11 -5.27
CA LYS A 466 -9.46 -0.91 -5.42
C LYS A 466 -10.49 -0.40 -6.44
N THR A 467 -11.41 0.43 -5.99
CA THR A 467 -12.55 0.91 -6.78
C THR A 467 -12.15 1.75 -7.99
N PHE A 468 -11.05 2.49 -7.92
CA PHE A 468 -10.69 3.50 -8.94
C PHE A 468 -9.37 3.22 -9.67
N ALA A 469 -9.15 1.94 -9.99
CA ALA A 469 -8.19 1.43 -10.96
C ALA A 469 -6.69 1.68 -10.69
N SER A 470 -6.31 2.32 -9.57
CA SER A 470 -4.90 2.38 -9.17
C SER A 470 -4.37 0.95 -8.92
N PRO A 471 -3.14 0.62 -9.34
CA PRO A 471 -2.66 -0.76 -9.31
C PRO A 471 -2.32 -1.21 -7.89
N HIS A 472 -2.58 -2.49 -7.59
CA HIS A 472 -2.29 -3.09 -6.28
C HIS A 472 -0.79 -3.23 -6.00
N GLY A 473 0.05 -3.31 -7.03
CA GLY A 473 1.52 -3.25 -6.92
C GLY A 473 2.17 -4.33 -6.05
N GLY A 474 1.52 -5.49 -5.88
CA GLY A 474 1.99 -6.56 -4.98
C GLY A 474 1.87 -6.23 -3.49
N GLY A 475 1.05 -5.23 -3.12
CA GLY A 475 0.85 -4.77 -1.74
C GLY A 475 1.09 -3.27 -1.52
N GLY A 476 1.02 -2.46 -2.58
CA GLY A 476 1.19 -1.02 -2.58
C GLY A 476 1.90 -0.53 -3.85
N PRO A 477 1.59 0.68 -4.34
CA PRO A 477 1.08 1.82 -3.57
C PRO A 477 -0.44 1.83 -3.39
N GLY A 478 -0.91 2.63 -2.43
CA GLY A 478 -2.30 3.01 -2.29
C GLY A 478 -2.47 4.51 -2.09
N VAL A 479 -3.69 5.00 -2.27
CA VAL A 479 -4.16 6.30 -1.79
C VAL A 479 -5.54 6.08 -1.18
N GLY A 480 -5.78 6.72 -0.03
CA GLY A 480 -7.00 6.59 0.74
C GLY A 480 -7.63 7.95 1.04
N PRO A 481 -8.16 8.68 0.05
CA PRO A 481 -8.72 9.99 0.32
C PRO A 481 -9.89 9.86 1.28
N ILE A 482 -10.08 10.89 2.11
CA ILE A 482 -11.31 11.03 2.90
C ILE A 482 -12.24 12.04 2.24
N CYS A 483 -13.52 11.72 2.21
CA CYS A 483 -14.62 12.57 1.78
C CYS A 483 -15.50 12.84 3.00
N VAL A 484 -15.91 14.08 3.22
CA VAL A 484 -16.56 14.50 4.47
C VAL A 484 -17.78 15.39 4.25
N ALA A 485 -18.74 15.29 5.16
CA ALA A 485 -19.88 16.18 5.27
C ALA A 485 -19.45 17.61 5.59
N GLU A 486 -20.34 18.57 5.34
CA GLU A 486 -20.04 20.00 5.37
C GLU A 486 -19.45 20.47 6.71
N HIS A 487 -19.99 19.99 7.84
CA HIS A 487 -19.52 20.38 9.18
C HIS A 487 -18.11 19.85 9.51
N LEU A 488 -17.61 18.85 8.78
CA LEU A 488 -16.27 18.29 8.98
C LEU A 488 -15.21 18.92 8.08
N VAL A 489 -15.60 19.67 7.04
CA VAL A 489 -14.67 20.33 6.08
C VAL A 489 -13.60 21.18 6.77
N PRO A 490 -13.91 22.01 7.79
CA PRO A 490 -12.91 22.85 8.45
C PRO A 490 -11.78 22.07 9.16
N PHE A 491 -11.97 20.77 9.41
CA PHE A 491 -11.04 19.93 10.17
C PHE A 491 -10.21 19.00 9.28
N LEU A 492 -10.43 19.04 7.96
CA LEU A 492 -9.64 18.28 6.99
C LEU A 492 -8.13 18.55 7.16
N PRO A 493 -7.27 17.55 6.91
CA PRO A 493 -5.86 17.68 7.17
C PRO A 493 -5.19 18.68 6.21
N GLY A 494 -4.40 19.60 6.76
CA GLY A 494 -3.45 20.42 6.01
C GLY A 494 -2.01 19.92 6.18
N HIS A 495 -1.03 20.79 5.93
CA HIS A 495 0.39 20.44 6.02
C HIS A 495 1.17 21.57 6.72
N GLY A 496 2.21 21.27 7.49
CA GLY A 496 2.97 22.29 8.24
C GLY A 496 3.68 23.35 7.40
N ILE A 497 3.75 23.16 6.08
CA ILE A 497 4.29 24.14 5.12
C ILE A 497 3.15 24.88 4.40
N PHE A 498 2.01 24.22 4.21
CA PHE A 498 0.84 24.75 3.50
C PHE A 498 -0.44 24.42 4.29
N GLY A 499 -1.08 25.42 4.90
CA GLY A 499 -2.32 25.24 5.65
C GLY A 499 -2.13 24.91 7.14
N ASN A 500 -3.01 24.07 7.70
CA ASN A 500 -3.04 23.72 9.12
C ASN A 500 -2.48 22.31 9.37
N SER A 501 -1.46 22.18 10.23
CA SER A 501 -0.81 20.90 10.55
C SER A 501 -1.52 20.06 11.62
N GLN A 502 -2.59 20.55 12.25
CA GLN A 502 -3.27 19.88 13.39
C GLN A 502 -3.66 18.42 13.11
N ASN A 503 -4.01 18.12 11.86
CA ASN A 503 -4.37 16.77 11.39
C ASN A 503 -3.45 16.25 10.29
N GLN A 504 -2.20 16.74 10.17
CA GLN A 504 -1.27 16.22 9.16
C GLN A 504 -1.01 14.71 9.39
N VAL A 505 -1.31 13.89 8.39
CA VAL A 505 -1.21 12.41 8.45
C VAL A 505 -0.15 11.82 7.51
N SER A 506 0.27 12.59 6.51
CA SER A 506 1.28 12.19 5.53
C SER A 506 2.44 13.19 5.49
N SER A 507 3.61 12.73 5.05
CA SER A 507 4.81 13.56 4.93
C SER A 507 4.75 14.59 3.79
N ALA A 508 3.90 14.36 2.79
CA ALA A 508 3.68 15.27 1.67
C ALA A 508 2.24 15.83 1.71
N PRO A 509 2.01 17.08 1.26
CA PRO A 509 0.70 17.74 1.36
C PRO A 509 -0.46 16.96 0.71
N PHE A 510 -0.18 16.28 -0.40
CA PHE A 510 -1.15 15.51 -1.20
C PHE A 510 -0.81 14.01 -1.25
N GLY A 511 -0.09 13.50 -0.24
CA GLY A 511 0.26 12.09 -0.16
C GLY A 511 1.03 11.60 -1.40
N SER A 512 0.51 10.57 -2.06
CA SER A 512 1.10 10.00 -3.29
C SER A 512 0.48 10.61 -4.55
N ALA A 513 0.72 11.90 -4.77
CA ALA A 513 0.13 12.67 -5.86
C ALA A 513 0.45 12.10 -7.26
N GLY A 514 1.59 11.43 -7.42
CA GLY A 514 2.04 10.83 -8.69
C GLY A 514 1.08 9.85 -9.33
N ILE A 515 0.24 9.16 -8.55
CA ILE A 515 -0.69 8.15 -9.06
C ILE A 515 -2.14 8.62 -9.16
N LEU A 516 -2.42 9.87 -8.77
CA LEU A 516 -3.75 10.48 -8.97
C LEU A 516 -4.19 10.56 -10.44
N PRO A 517 -3.30 10.73 -11.44
CA PRO A 517 -3.70 10.69 -12.85
C PRO A 517 -4.41 9.40 -13.27
N ILE A 518 -4.12 8.27 -12.62
CA ILE A 518 -4.74 6.97 -12.92
C ILE A 518 -6.25 7.03 -12.63
N THR A 519 -6.58 7.36 -11.37
CA THR A 519 -7.97 7.49 -10.90
C THR A 519 -8.71 8.58 -11.66
N TYR A 520 -8.05 9.71 -11.91
CA TYR A 520 -8.66 10.77 -12.72
C TYR A 520 -8.95 10.28 -14.14
N GLY A 521 -8.00 9.62 -14.80
CA GLY A 521 -8.18 9.01 -16.11
C GLY A 521 -9.37 8.05 -16.15
N TYR A 522 -9.45 7.13 -15.19
CA TYR A 522 -10.56 6.18 -15.05
C TYR A 522 -11.92 6.89 -14.98
N ILE A 523 -12.08 7.82 -14.04
CA ILE A 523 -13.34 8.57 -13.84
C ILE A 523 -13.71 9.34 -15.11
N ARG A 524 -12.75 10.02 -15.74
CA ARG A 524 -12.99 10.85 -16.92
C ARG A 524 -13.31 10.04 -18.18
N MET A 525 -12.70 8.88 -18.37
CA MET A 525 -12.98 8.01 -19.51
C MET A 525 -14.30 7.25 -19.34
N MET A 526 -14.62 6.81 -18.12
CA MET A 526 -15.86 6.07 -17.84
C MET A 526 -17.09 6.98 -17.83
N GLY A 527 -16.97 8.19 -17.25
CA GLY A 527 -18.10 9.07 -16.99
C GLY A 527 -19.18 8.41 -16.11
N THR A 528 -20.29 9.11 -15.88
CA THR A 528 -21.36 8.61 -15.00
C THR A 528 -21.95 7.29 -15.48
N GLU A 529 -22.21 7.15 -16.78
CA GLU A 529 -22.81 5.94 -17.36
C GLU A 529 -21.87 4.74 -17.23
N GLY A 530 -20.60 4.89 -17.59
CA GLY A 530 -19.61 3.82 -17.49
C GLY A 530 -19.36 3.41 -16.04
N LEU A 531 -19.21 4.37 -15.12
CA LEU A 531 -19.04 4.08 -13.70
C LEU A 531 -20.26 3.34 -13.11
N THR A 532 -21.48 3.75 -13.47
CA THR A 532 -22.71 3.07 -13.05
C THR A 532 -22.78 1.65 -13.62
N GLN A 533 -22.39 1.48 -14.89
CA GLN A 533 -22.38 0.17 -15.54
C GLN A 533 -21.34 -0.77 -14.93
N ALA A 534 -20.15 -0.27 -14.59
CA ALA A 534 -19.12 -1.02 -13.88
C ALA A 534 -19.67 -1.61 -12.57
N THR A 535 -20.30 -0.78 -11.73
CA THR A 535 -20.93 -1.23 -10.48
C THR A 535 -21.99 -2.33 -10.72
N LYS A 536 -22.86 -2.14 -11.72
CA LYS A 536 -23.90 -3.12 -12.06
C LYS A 536 -23.30 -4.47 -12.50
N ILE A 537 -22.24 -4.44 -13.31
CA ILE A 537 -21.57 -5.67 -13.79
C ILE A 537 -20.81 -6.34 -12.64
N ALA A 538 -20.16 -5.59 -11.75
CA ALA A 538 -19.49 -6.18 -10.58
C ALA A 538 -20.48 -6.98 -9.71
N ILE A 539 -21.66 -6.41 -9.43
CA ILE A 539 -22.74 -7.10 -8.70
C ILE A 539 -23.29 -8.29 -9.50
N LEU A 540 -23.50 -8.12 -10.81
CA LEU A 540 -23.98 -9.20 -11.69
C LEU A 540 -23.01 -10.40 -11.69
N ASN A 541 -21.72 -10.15 -11.87
CA ASN A 541 -20.69 -11.19 -11.94
C ASN A 541 -20.61 -11.98 -10.63
N ALA A 542 -20.66 -11.30 -9.47
CA ALA A 542 -20.68 -11.97 -8.17
C ALA A 542 -21.95 -12.83 -7.99
N ASN A 543 -23.12 -12.32 -8.39
CA ASN A 543 -24.36 -13.09 -8.31
C ASN A 543 -24.43 -14.25 -9.32
N TYR A 544 -23.78 -14.12 -10.47
CA TYR A 544 -23.62 -15.20 -11.44
C TYR A 544 -22.84 -16.36 -10.83
N LEU A 545 -21.66 -16.08 -10.25
CA LEU A 545 -20.87 -17.08 -9.53
C LEU A 545 -21.66 -17.70 -8.36
N ALA A 546 -22.37 -16.86 -7.59
CA ALA A 546 -23.18 -17.31 -6.45
C ALA A 546 -24.33 -18.24 -6.87
N ALA A 547 -24.90 -18.04 -8.07
CA ALA A 547 -25.94 -18.88 -8.62
C ALA A 547 -25.38 -20.22 -9.12
N CYS A 548 -24.22 -20.22 -9.78
CA CYS A 548 -23.59 -21.44 -10.32
C CYS A 548 -22.99 -22.34 -9.23
N LEU A 549 -22.53 -21.79 -8.10
CA LEU A 549 -21.92 -22.54 -7.00
C LEU A 549 -22.88 -22.88 -5.85
N LYS A 550 -24.18 -22.58 -5.99
CA LYS A 550 -25.17 -22.73 -4.91
C LYS A 550 -25.36 -24.17 -4.45
N ASP A 551 -25.32 -25.14 -5.37
CA ASP A 551 -25.62 -26.56 -5.12
C ASP A 551 -24.36 -27.37 -4.76
N THR A 552 -23.20 -26.70 -4.66
CA THR A 552 -21.91 -27.30 -4.30
C THR A 552 -21.41 -26.74 -2.97
N TYR A 553 -20.68 -25.63 -3.01
CA TYR A 553 -20.11 -24.99 -1.82
C TYR A 553 -21.17 -24.24 -1.01
N GLY A 554 -22.19 -23.67 -1.67
CA GLY A 554 -23.14 -22.77 -1.04
C GLY A 554 -22.55 -21.39 -0.72
N VAL A 555 -23.41 -20.49 -0.24
CA VAL A 555 -23.04 -19.10 0.11
C VAL A 555 -23.44 -18.85 1.55
N VAL A 556 -22.51 -18.30 2.35
CA VAL A 556 -22.71 -18.08 3.80
C VAL A 556 -23.81 -17.06 4.07
N TYR A 557 -23.75 -15.90 3.40
CA TYR A 557 -24.69 -14.79 3.63
C TYR A 557 -25.32 -14.30 2.32
N ARG A 558 -26.58 -13.90 2.40
CA ARG A 558 -27.36 -13.30 1.30
C ARG A 558 -28.18 -12.15 1.85
N GLY A 559 -28.35 -11.10 1.06
CA GLY A 559 -29.24 -9.99 1.42
C GLY A 559 -30.71 -10.43 1.42
N ALA A 560 -31.61 -9.54 1.85
CA ALA A 560 -33.04 -9.82 2.07
C ALA A 560 -33.76 -10.48 0.89
N ASN A 561 -33.36 -10.19 -0.35
CA ASN A 561 -33.95 -10.75 -1.58
C ASN A 561 -33.18 -11.97 -2.14
N GLY A 562 -32.24 -12.54 -1.38
CA GLY A 562 -31.45 -13.72 -1.78
C GLY A 562 -30.23 -13.44 -2.64
N PHE A 563 -29.89 -12.17 -2.90
CA PHE A 563 -28.74 -11.75 -3.70
C PHE A 563 -27.57 -11.28 -2.83
N VAL A 564 -26.37 -11.36 -3.39
CA VAL A 564 -25.15 -10.75 -2.83
C VAL A 564 -24.90 -9.38 -3.49
N GLY A 565 -23.94 -8.62 -2.97
CA GLY A 565 -23.41 -7.40 -3.57
C GLY A 565 -22.37 -7.71 -4.65
N HIS A 566 -21.23 -7.03 -4.59
CA HIS A 566 -20.09 -7.26 -5.51
C HIS A 566 -19.19 -8.46 -5.15
N GLU A 567 -19.43 -9.10 -4.01
CA GLU A 567 -18.62 -10.22 -3.51
C GLU A 567 -19.48 -11.23 -2.75
N MET A 568 -18.96 -12.44 -2.55
CA MET A 568 -19.66 -13.56 -1.90
C MET A 568 -18.71 -14.40 -1.04
N ILE A 569 -19.23 -15.05 0.00
CA ILE A 569 -18.47 -15.97 0.85
C ILE A 569 -18.94 -17.40 0.64
N LEU A 570 -18.03 -18.30 0.28
CA LEU A 570 -18.29 -19.74 0.15
C LEU A 570 -18.28 -20.45 1.50
N GLU A 571 -19.24 -21.35 1.72
CA GLU A 571 -19.36 -22.12 2.96
C GLU A 571 -18.42 -23.35 2.96
N CYS A 572 -17.13 -23.11 3.20
CA CYS A 572 -16.13 -24.19 3.25
C CYS A 572 -16.12 -24.96 4.59
N ARG A 573 -16.77 -24.48 5.65
CA ARG A 573 -16.75 -25.16 6.96
C ARG A 573 -17.53 -26.47 6.92
N LYS A 574 -18.68 -26.49 6.25
CA LYS A 574 -19.46 -27.71 6.01
C LYS A 574 -18.66 -28.74 5.19
N VAL A 575 -17.92 -28.26 4.19
CA VAL A 575 -17.01 -29.11 3.40
C VAL A 575 -15.97 -29.77 4.31
N HIS A 576 -15.36 -28.98 5.21
CA HIS A 576 -14.38 -29.49 6.16
C HIS A 576 -14.98 -30.49 7.14
N GLU A 577 -16.15 -30.20 7.72
CA GLU A 577 -16.85 -31.09 8.65
C GLU A 577 -17.19 -32.45 8.01
N GLU A 578 -17.61 -32.46 6.75
CA GLU A 578 -18.02 -33.69 6.05
C GLU A 578 -16.85 -34.49 5.46
N THR A 579 -15.75 -33.83 5.07
CA THR A 579 -14.70 -34.45 4.24
C THR A 579 -13.29 -34.36 4.83
N GLY A 580 -13.07 -33.46 5.78
CA GLY A 580 -11.74 -33.10 6.29
C GLY A 580 -10.97 -32.10 5.42
N ILE A 581 -11.45 -31.77 4.21
CA ILE A 581 -10.78 -30.81 3.32
C ILE A 581 -11.05 -29.37 3.79
N SER A 582 -9.98 -28.60 4.01
CA SER A 582 -10.07 -27.22 4.47
C SER A 582 -10.18 -26.22 3.32
N GLU A 583 -10.56 -24.98 3.64
CA GLU A 583 -10.53 -23.85 2.73
C GLU A 583 -9.11 -23.54 2.24
N ASN A 584 -8.09 -23.83 3.05
CA ASN A 584 -6.69 -23.69 2.67
C ASN A 584 -6.27 -24.76 1.64
N ASP A 585 -6.78 -25.99 1.73
CA ASP A 585 -6.54 -27.03 0.72
C ASP A 585 -7.13 -26.63 -0.63
N ILE A 586 -8.36 -26.11 -0.63
CA ILE A 586 -9.02 -25.55 -1.82
C ILE A 586 -8.19 -24.39 -2.40
N ALA A 587 -7.74 -23.47 -1.54
CA ALA A 587 -6.92 -22.33 -1.94
C ALA A 587 -5.58 -22.75 -2.57
N LYS A 588 -4.94 -23.81 -2.06
CA LYS A 588 -3.71 -24.34 -2.67
C LYS A 588 -4.00 -25.09 -3.96
N ARG A 589 -5.09 -25.84 -4.01
CA ARG A 589 -5.48 -26.58 -5.20
C ARG A 589 -5.79 -25.66 -6.39
N LEU A 590 -6.40 -24.50 -6.14
CA LEU A 590 -6.62 -23.47 -7.17
C LEU A 590 -5.33 -23.06 -7.92
N MET A 591 -4.17 -23.10 -7.25
CA MET A 591 -2.90 -22.77 -7.90
C MET A 591 -2.54 -23.78 -9.00
N ASP A 592 -2.90 -25.05 -8.84
CA ASP A 592 -2.66 -26.08 -9.86
C ASP A 592 -3.52 -25.85 -11.10
N TYR A 593 -4.68 -25.20 -10.92
CA TYR A 593 -5.59 -24.76 -11.96
C TYR A 593 -5.23 -23.39 -12.56
N GLY A 594 -4.11 -22.78 -12.14
CA GLY A 594 -3.68 -21.48 -12.67
C GLY A 594 -4.45 -20.29 -12.09
N TYR A 595 -5.02 -20.42 -10.89
CA TYR A 595 -5.70 -19.34 -10.18
C TYR A 595 -5.01 -18.95 -8.89
N HIS A 596 -4.96 -17.65 -8.61
CA HIS A 596 -4.73 -17.18 -7.25
C HIS A 596 -5.96 -17.48 -6.39
N ALA A 597 -5.76 -17.86 -5.13
CA ALA A 597 -6.86 -18.11 -4.22
C ALA A 597 -7.67 -16.82 -3.94
N PRO A 598 -8.99 -16.93 -3.72
CA PRO A 598 -9.79 -15.85 -3.13
C PRO A 598 -9.31 -15.48 -1.72
N THR A 599 -9.94 -14.47 -1.13
CA THR A 599 -9.59 -14.03 0.23
C THR A 599 -9.88 -15.16 1.22
N LEU A 600 -8.85 -15.53 2.00
CA LEU A 600 -8.84 -16.75 2.80
C LEU A 600 -9.17 -16.45 4.27
N SER A 601 -10.16 -17.16 4.82
CA SER A 601 -10.47 -17.16 6.26
C SER A 601 -10.78 -15.78 6.86
N PHE A 602 -11.27 -14.85 6.03
CA PHE A 602 -11.73 -13.52 6.42
C PHE A 602 -12.93 -13.11 5.53
N PRO A 603 -13.97 -12.45 6.08
CA PRO A 603 -14.18 -12.11 7.49
C PRO A 603 -14.60 -13.30 8.37
N VAL A 604 -15.01 -14.42 7.75
CA VAL A 604 -15.40 -15.64 8.45
C VAL A 604 -14.28 -16.67 8.38
N HIS A 605 -13.83 -17.16 9.55
CA HIS A 605 -12.80 -18.19 9.62
C HIS A 605 -13.29 -19.50 8.96
N GLY A 606 -12.42 -20.16 8.20
CA GLY A 606 -12.74 -21.42 7.52
C GLY A 606 -13.53 -21.24 6.22
N THR A 607 -13.49 -20.06 5.59
CA THR A 607 -14.24 -19.75 4.35
C THR A 607 -13.37 -19.08 3.27
N LEU A 608 -13.90 -18.96 2.05
CA LEU A 608 -13.30 -18.21 0.94
C LEU A 608 -14.23 -17.08 0.49
N MET A 609 -13.71 -15.86 0.42
CA MET A 609 -14.44 -14.68 -0.06
C MET A 609 -14.00 -14.29 -1.48
N ILE A 610 -14.95 -14.27 -2.40
CA ILE A 610 -14.76 -14.14 -3.85
C ILE A 610 -15.34 -12.82 -4.33
N GLU A 611 -14.52 -12.02 -5.00
CA GLU A 611 -14.93 -10.79 -5.71
C GLU A 611 -14.39 -10.84 -7.15
N PRO A 612 -15.24 -11.05 -8.17
CA PRO A 612 -14.78 -11.16 -9.57
C PRO A 612 -14.53 -9.81 -10.24
N THR A 613 -15.13 -8.73 -9.74
CA THR A 613 -15.16 -7.39 -10.38
C THR A 613 -15.88 -7.37 -11.73
N GLU A 614 -16.02 -6.18 -12.30
CA GLU A 614 -16.63 -5.93 -13.60
C GLU A 614 -15.70 -6.17 -14.80
N SER A 615 -14.40 -6.30 -14.55
CA SER A 615 -13.39 -6.34 -15.62
C SER A 615 -13.23 -7.73 -16.23
N GLU A 616 -13.69 -8.75 -15.53
CA GLU A 616 -13.55 -10.14 -15.95
C GLU A 616 -14.64 -10.52 -16.95
N SER A 617 -14.21 -11.17 -18.04
CA SER A 617 -15.11 -11.61 -19.10
C SER A 617 -15.96 -12.79 -18.65
N LEU A 618 -17.12 -13.00 -19.28
CA LEU A 618 -17.95 -14.19 -19.02
C LEU A 618 -17.17 -15.50 -19.22
N ALA A 619 -16.29 -15.57 -20.22
CA ALA A 619 -15.47 -16.75 -20.47
C ALA A 619 -14.50 -17.06 -19.31
N GLU A 620 -13.96 -16.03 -18.66
CA GLU A 620 -13.11 -16.20 -17.48
C GLU A 620 -13.92 -16.63 -16.25
N LEU A 621 -15.13 -16.08 -16.07
CA LEU A 621 -16.04 -16.50 -15.01
C LEU A 621 -16.48 -17.96 -15.18
N ASP A 622 -16.81 -18.36 -16.41
CA ASP A 622 -17.20 -19.74 -16.75
C ASP A 622 -16.03 -20.70 -16.52
N ASN A 623 -14.80 -20.33 -16.92
CA ASN A 623 -13.62 -21.15 -16.63
C ASN A 623 -13.36 -21.27 -15.12
N PHE A 624 -13.53 -20.20 -14.36
CA PHE A 624 -13.42 -20.26 -12.89
C PHE A 624 -14.51 -21.15 -12.26
N ILE A 625 -15.75 -21.12 -12.78
CA ILE A 625 -16.81 -22.05 -12.36
C ILE A 625 -16.39 -23.49 -12.66
N ASP A 626 -15.91 -23.78 -13.86
CA ASP A 626 -15.45 -25.12 -14.24
C ASP A 626 -14.31 -25.60 -13.33
N VAL A 627 -13.35 -24.74 -12.99
CA VAL A 627 -12.30 -25.02 -12.01
C VAL A 627 -12.90 -25.39 -10.65
N MET A 628 -13.77 -24.55 -10.11
CA MET A 628 -14.39 -24.76 -8.80
C MET A 628 -15.24 -26.04 -8.77
N LEU A 629 -15.94 -26.37 -9.85
CA LEU A 629 -16.72 -27.61 -9.97
C LEU A 629 -15.84 -28.85 -10.12
N ASN A 630 -14.66 -28.74 -10.73
CA ASN A 630 -13.70 -29.85 -10.75
C ASN A 630 -13.06 -30.07 -9.38
N ILE A 631 -12.69 -29.01 -8.66
CA ILE A 631 -12.25 -29.11 -7.26
C ILE A 631 -13.37 -29.72 -6.39
N TRP A 632 -14.63 -29.37 -6.64
CA TRP A 632 -15.77 -29.99 -5.95
C TRP A 632 -15.85 -31.50 -6.19
N LYS A 633 -15.62 -31.97 -7.43
CA LYS A 633 -15.55 -33.41 -7.73
C LYS A 633 -14.41 -34.07 -6.95
N GLU A 634 -13.23 -33.45 -6.89
CA GLU A 634 -12.10 -33.96 -6.09
C GLU A 634 -12.43 -34.06 -4.60
N ILE A 635 -13.20 -33.10 -4.06
CA ILE A 635 -13.72 -33.15 -2.68
C ILE A 635 -14.68 -34.34 -2.52
N GLN A 636 -15.57 -34.59 -3.48
CA GLN A 636 -16.49 -35.74 -3.43
C GLN A 636 -15.77 -37.08 -3.52
N GLU A 637 -14.69 -37.19 -4.30
CA GLU A 637 -13.86 -38.39 -4.35
C GLU A 637 -13.28 -38.73 -2.97
N VAL A 638 -12.80 -37.72 -2.22
CA VAL A 638 -12.32 -37.90 -0.84
C VAL A 638 -13.47 -38.31 0.09
N LYS A 639 -14.63 -37.64 -0.03
CA LYS A 639 -15.83 -37.95 0.76
C LYS A 639 -16.30 -39.40 0.56
N ASN A 640 -16.29 -39.87 -0.68
CA ASN A 640 -16.76 -41.19 -1.07
C ASN A 640 -15.71 -42.30 -0.87
N GLY A 641 -14.47 -41.94 -0.51
CA GLY A 641 -13.36 -42.88 -0.34
C GLY A 641 -12.76 -43.38 -1.66
N GLU A 642 -13.00 -42.68 -2.77
CA GLU A 642 -12.39 -42.94 -4.08
C GLU A 642 -10.95 -42.40 -4.14
N ALA A 643 -10.66 -41.33 -3.40
CA ALA A 643 -9.32 -40.80 -3.15
C ALA A 643 -8.90 -41.02 -1.69
N ASP A 644 -7.62 -41.27 -1.45
CA ASP A 644 -7.08 -41.42 -0.10
C ASP A 644 -7.26 -40.12 0.71
N LYS A 645 -7.56 -40.23 2.01
CA LYS A 645 -7.83 -39.07 2.87
C LYS A 645 -6.60 -38.17 3.09
N ASN A 646 -5.40 -38.76 3.10
CA ASN A 646 -4.15 -38.08 3.41
C ASN A 646 -3.25 -37.93 2.18
N ASP A 647 -3.45 -38.72 1.14
CA ASP A 647 -2.70 -38.66 -0.11
C ASP A 647 -3.63 -38.42 -1.31
N ASN A 648 -4.07 -37.17 -1.45
CA ASN A 648 -4.88 -36.71 -2.57
C ASN A 648 -4.40 -35.34 -3.08
N VAL A 649 -4.91 -34.94 -4.24
CA VAL A 649 -4.51 -33.70 -4.91
C VAL A 649 -4.81 -32.44 -4.09
N LEU A 650 -5.80 -32.44 -3.20
CA LEU A 650 -6.17 -31.28 -2.39
C LEU A 650 -5.17 -31.07 -1.24
N ILE A 651 -4.85 -32.14 -0.51
CA ILE A 651 -3.91 -32.12 0.62
C ILE A 651 -2.47 -31.85 0.15
N ASN A 652 -2.10 -32.42 -0.99
CA ASN A 652 -0.74 -32.30 -1.52
C ASN A 652 -0.50 -31.04 -2.36
N ALA A 653 -1.54 -30.30 -2.72
CA ALA A 653 -1.41 -29.07 -3.47
C ALA A 653 -0.64 -27.97 -2.70
N PRO A 654 0.06 -27.07 -3.41
CA PRO A 654 0.19 -27.05 -4.88
C PRO A 654 1.36 -27.93 -5.36
N HIS A 655 1.32 -28.33 -6.63
CA HIS A 655 2.27 -29.27 -7.26
C HIS A 655 3.28 -28.53 -8.16
N PRO A 656 4.46 -28.15 -7.65
CA PRO A 656 5.51 -27.51 -8.45
C PRO A 656 6.09 -28.42 -9.52
N GLU A 657 6.68 -27.78 -10.54
CA GLU A 657 7.31 -28.46 -11.68
C GLU A 657 8.26 -29.58 -11.22
N TYR A 658 9.11 -29.30 -10.23
CA TYR A 658 10.13 -30.25 -9.76
C TYR A 658 9.53 -31.50 -9.07
N GLU A 659 8.31 -31.43 -8.55
CA GLU A 659 7.57 -32.59 -8.03
C GLU A 659 7.01 -33.41 -9.19
N VAL A 660 6.37 -32.74 -10.16
CA VAL A 660 5.69 -33.36 -11.30
C VAL A 660 6.66 -34.08 -12.25
N VAL A 661 7.84 -33.51 -12.48
CA VAL A 661 8.86 -34.10 -13.37
C VAL A 661 9.81 -35.07 -12.67
N ASN A 662 9.66 -35.29 -11.36
CA ASN A 662 10.51 -36.22 -10.61
C ASN A 662 10.41 -37.64 -11.19
N ASP A 663 11.49 -38.42 -11.19
CA ASP A 663 11.45 -39.82 -11.62
C ASP A 663 10.56 -40.67 -10.72
N ARG A 664 10.47 -40.33 -9.43
CA ARG A 664 9.61 -41.00 -8.44
C ARG A 664 8.33 -40.22 -8.24
N TRP A 665 7.21 -40.93 -8.31
CA TRP A 665 5.87 -40.39 -8.03
C TRP A 665 5.16 -41.34 -7.07
N GLU A 666 5.17 -40.96 -5.79
CA GLU A 666 4.68 -41.79 -4.68
C GLU A 666 3.27 -41.37 -4.23
N HIS A 667 2.48 -40.86 -5.18
CA HIS A 667 1.08 -40.47 -4.97
C HIS A 667 0.13 -41.49 -5.58
N SER A 668 -1.02 -41.66 -4.92
CA SER A 668 -2.12 -42.53 -5.34
C SER A 668 -2.92 -42.02 -6.56
N TYR A 669 -2.65 -40.79 -7.00
CA TYR A 669 -3.26 -40.14 -8.17
C TYR A 669 -2.22 -39.87 -9.27
N THR A 670 -2.65 -39.56 -10.49
CA THR A 670 -1.74 -39.35 -11.62
C THR A 670 -1.12 -37.95 -11.63
N ARG A 671 0.06 -37.82 -12.23
CA ARG A 671 0.70 -36.52 -12.53
C ARG A 671 -0.18 -35.62 -13.37
N GLU A 672 -0.91 -36.21 -14.31
CA GLU A 672 -1.84 -35.47 -15.17
C GLU A 672 -2.96 -34.84 -14.34
N LYS A 673 -3.56 -35.58 -13.40
CA LYS A 673 -4.55 -35.03 -12.48
C LYS A 673 -3.98 -33.92 -11.60
N ALA A 674 -2.72 -34.06 -11.17
CA ALA A 674 -2.03 -33.04 -10.39
C ALA A 674 -1.80 -31.75 -11.19
N ALA A 675 -1.22 -31.85 -12.39
CA ALA A 675 -0.65 -30.72 -13.13
C ALA A 675 -1.54 -30.16 -14.26
N TYR A 676 -2.38 -30.99 -14.86
CA TYR A 676 -3.24 -30.65 -16.02
C TYR A 676 -4.67 -31.16 -15.82
N PRO A 677 -5.36 -30.75 -14.74
CA PRO A 677 -6.67 -31.30 -14.38
C PRO A 677 -7.78 -30.98 -15.40
N ILE A 678 -7.65 -29.90 -16.18
CA ILE A 678 -8.60 -29.49 -17.23
C ILE A 678 -7.86 -28.95 -18.46
N ALA A 679 -8.57 -28.84 -19.59
CA ALA A 679 -7.99 -28.42 -20.87
C ALA A 679 -7.41 -26.99 -20.84
N SER A 680 -8.10 -26.03 -20.21
CA SER A 680 -7.62 -24.64 -20.12
C SER A 680 -6.27 -24.52 -19.40
N VAL A 681 -6.02 -25.37 -18.40
CA VAL A 681 -4.71 -25.44 -17.70
C VAL A 681 -3.62 -25.98 -18.62
N ARG A 682 -3.96 -26.90 -19.54
CA ARG A 682 -3.00 -27.43 -20.53
C ARG A 682 -2.60 -26.38 -21.55
N ASP A 683 -3.55 -25.53 -21.94
CA ASP A 683 -3.32 -24.48 -22.93
C ASP A 683 -2.49 -23.32 -22.35
N ASN A 684 -2.65 -23.02 -21.04
CA ASN A 684 -1.96 -21.91 -20.38
C ASN A 684 -1.46 -22.28 -18.97
N LYS A 685 -0.52 -23.24 -18.88
CA LYS A 685 -0.01 -23.68 -17.58
C LYS A 685 0.85 -22.61 -16.90
N PHE A 686 0.40 -22.15 -15.74
CA PHE A 686 1.24 -21.45 -14.78
C PHE A 686 1.90 -22.44 -13.81
N TRP A 687 3.23 -22.44 -13.73
CA TRP A 687 3.98 -23.33 -12.83
C TRP A 687 4.24 -22.67 -11.49
N VAL A 688 3.78 -23.30 -10.41
CA VAL A 688 4.15 -22.91 -9.04
C VAL A 688 5.63 -23.24 -8.78
N ASN A 689 6.32 -22.35 -8.05
CA ASN A 689 7.77 -22.43 -7.87
C ASN A 689 8.21 -23.29 -6.68
N VAL A 690 7.30 -23.47 -5.71
CA VAL A 690 7.52 -24.17 -4.45
C VAL A 690 6.25 -24.93 -4.09
N ALA A 691 6.41 -26.04 -3.37
CA ALA A 691 5.27 -26.77 -2.81
C ALA A 691 4.69 -26.02 -1.61
N ARG A 692 3.74 -26.62 -0.91
CA ARG A 692 3.11 -26.04 0.28
C ARG A 692 4.18 -25.62 1.30
N VAL A 693 4.16 -24.34 1.69
CA VAL A 693 5.15 -23.70 2.58
C VAL A 693 4.88 -24.04 4.04
N ASP A 694 5.92 -24.36 4.81
CA ASP A 694 5.81 -24.49 6.28
C ASP A 694 5.82 -23.10 6.93
N ASN A 695 4.63 -22.62 7.32
CA ASN A 695 4.50 -21.34 8.00
C ASN A 695 5.11 -21.36 9.41
N THR A 696 4.99 -22.46 10.13
CA THR A 696 5.40 -22.56 11.54
C THR A 696 6.92 -22.57 11.68
N LEU A 697 7.62 -23.27 10.78
CA LEU A 697 9.09 -23.26 10.73
C LEU A 697 9.65 -21.85 10.58
N GLY A 698 9.14 -21.09 9.60
CA GLY A 698 9.59 -19.72 9.33
C GLY A 698 9.36 -18.76 10.51
N ASP A 699 8.26 -18.92 11.26
CA ASP A 699 7.99 -18.09 12.43
C ASP A 699 8.84 -18.48 13.66
N ARG A 700 9.16 -19.77 13.83
CA ARG A 700 10.07 -20.24 14.90
C ARG A 700 11.51 -19.81 14.64
N LYS A 701 11.97 -19.85 13.39
CA LYS A 701 13.32 -19.46 12.95
C LYS A 701 13.21 -18.31 11.94
N LEU A 702 12.93 -17.11 12.45
CA LEU A 702 12.82 -15.91 11.63
C LEU A 702 14.17 -15.56 10.99
N LEU A 703 14.24 -15.67 9.67
CA LEU A 703 15.36 -15.19 8.85
C LEU A 703 14.84 -14.13 7.87
N PRO A 704 14.90 -12.83 8.20
CA PRO A 704 14.28 -11.77 7.41
C PRO A 704 15.23 -11.15 6.37
N THR A 705 16.40 -11.75 6.15
CA THR A 705 17.42 -11.24 5.21
C THR A 705 18.04 -12.38 4.40
N ARG A 706 18.74 -12.04 3.32
CA ARG A 706 19.52 -13.02 2.51
C ARG A 706 20.85 -13.44 3.14
N TYR A 707 21.16 -12.98 4.35
CA TYR A 707 22.42 -13.28 5.03
C TYR A 707 22.33 -14.45 6.03
N GLY A 708 21.13 -14.98 6.28
CA GLY A 708 20.91 -16.12 7.18
C GLY A 708 20.71 -17.45 6.45
N THR A 709 20.95 -18.57 7.14
CA THR A 709 20.79 -19.94 6.62
C THR A 709 19.85 -20.77 7.49
N PHE A 710 19.06 -21.64 6.86
CA PHE A 710 18.39 -22.76 7.54
C PHE A 710 19.35 -23.94 7.67
N ASP A 711 20.35 -23.80 8.55
CA ASP A 711 21.10 -24.94 9.08
C ASP A 711 20.15 -26.08 9.47
#